data_AF-A0A9D8NU20-F1
#
_entry.id   AF-A0A9D8NU20-F1
#
_cell.length_a   1.000
_cell.length_b   1.000
_cell.length_c   1.000
_cell.angle_alpha   90.00
_cell.angle_beta   90.00
_cell.angle_gamma   90.00
#
_symmetry.space_group_name_H-M   'P 1'
#
loop_
_entity.id
_entity.type
_entity.pdbx_description
1 polymer ?
#
loop_
_entity_poly.entity_id
_entity_poly.type
_entity_poly.pdbx_seq_one_letter_code
_entity_poly.pdbx_strand_id
1 'polypeptide(L)'
;RGGLGIERGRIRITDRSGDTAVIDLRHALTIDDVLDEIDAASAIEVDARLSADGRAIELVDSSDGGGSIVVQEWGGGTTANSLGMLGSSAGSDTFAGATIAFLGSQSQLASIGSGVPIVDGVPTFAISIDGTQVLVDLGAGASGSPPRASTLGEAIARINAAIASAGFGSIASISIAESGDRLAVKYSGAGTLSFGAPTPTTDSDAPSRATLRALGLDETTIDGSAPSPSSVHHGRRILFGMHDVALTALDGGIGITLAGSLTLVDSLGRSVTISNLGEADSVETLLERIRADAGAAGLDLEVGLDSSAARLRLRDLSNGAGSLAASGEVAAQLGIGANGGTATLHSRDLRRADVGLGTSLERIAGHPVDGSITITSRSGAAATIAITAGMTLADLSRAVAGSGIPVTVGVNAWGDAVEVVDHSNGPASLSIVDSTGGAAAALRIAGASSTGSIDGTRTRHLSLDGSESAEMLVSMLDGFDGIDASLVTGDDGELRLSIESLATGRRNDLSLSITGTDLELVTASRGRDARILISPDDGAGTLLTRASNHIDDLIAGAILDLHAASDEVVTVTIAPSDQPIFGAVAAFVTALRQAISQLRQATSVNPETDTRGALYGGVAATRARNALRSLAGSTFGPDGRRLSHLGITISGDGSVTLDEQKLAATLEADPDGARAMLADADGVAERFGVVLGAFVEAATGAFDADASRMDRSIDSANATIDRINESLARRRSLLLARFTAMELAIERLRAQQSSMQAMLASLERSGA
;
A
#
# COMPACT_ATOMS: atom_id res chain seq x y z
N ARG A 1 -15.07 -1.61 -25.28
CA ARG A 1 -14.95 -1.59 -26.74
C ARG A 1 -14.24 -2.84 -27.25
N GLY A 2 -14.62 -4.04 -26.77
CA GLY A 2 -13.96 -5.29 -27.17
C GLY A 2 -12.44 -5.34 -27.00
N GLY A 3 -11.89 -4.58 -26.03
CA GLY A 3 -10.45 -4.46 -25.77
C GLY A 3 -9.69 -3.39 -26.58
N LEU A 4 -10.34 -2.65 -27.49
CA LEU A 4 -9.68 -1.62 -28.31
C LEU A 4 -9.43 -0.29 -27.57
N GLY A 5 -9.98 -0.13 -26.36
CA GLY A 5 -9.91 1.13 -25.61
C GLY A 5 -10.82 2.22 -26.17
N ILE A 6 -10.61 3.44 -25.69
CA ILE A 6 -11.28 4.69 -26.08
C ILE A 6 -10.19 5.65 -26.56
N GLU A 7 -10.44 6.36 -27.65
CA GLU A 7 -9.50 7.37 -28.15
C GLU A 7 -9.64 8.66 -27.35
N ARG A 8 -8.53 9.15 -26.80
CA ARG A 8 -8.48 10.42 -26.06
C ARG A 8 -8.60 11.60 -27.00
N GLY A 9 -9.37 12.61 -26.61
CA GLY A 9 -9.58 13.78 -27.44
C GLY A 9 -10.64 14.70 -26.87
N ARG A 10 -11.22 15.51 -27.74
CA ARG A 10 -12.26 16.50 -27.40
C ARG A 10 -13.53 16.17 -28.15
N ILE A 11 -14.67 16.40 -27.51
CA ILE A 11 -15.98 16.27 -28.13
C ILE A 11 -16.73 17.59 -28.02
N ARG A 12 -17.64 17.84 -28.96
CA ARG A 12 -18.57 18.96 -28.88
C ARG A 12 -19.97 18.42 -28.63
N ILE A 13 -20.63 18.92 -27.59
CA ILE A 13 -22.03 18.60 -27.27
C ILE A 13 -22.85 19.87 -27.52
N THR A 14 -24.00 19.70 -28.16
CA THR A 14 -25.03 20.73 -28.36
C THR A 14 -26.29 20.26 -27.66
N ASP A 15 -26.86 21.11 -26.80
CA ASP A 15 -28.12 20.85 -26.12
C ASP A 15 -29.31 21.13 -27.05
N ARG A 16 -30.53 20.93 -26.55
CA ARG A 16 -31.76 21.17 -27.31
C ARG A 16 -32.13 22.65 -27.41
N SER A 17 -31.54 23.52 -26.58
CA SER A 17 -31.69 24.97 -26.66
C SER A 17 -30.84 25.56 -27.80
N GLY A 18 -29.80 24.84 -28.23
CA GLY A 18 -28.84 25.19 -29.26
C GLY A 18 -27.49 25.66 -28.74
N ASP A 19 -27.30 25.64 -27.42
CA ASP A 19 -26.04 25.97 -26.77
C ASP A 19 -25.02 24.83 -26.92
N THR A 20 -23.74 25.18 -26.97
CA THR A 20 -22.67 24.21 -27.27
C THR A 20 -21.51 24.31 -26.30
N ALA A 21 -21.00 23.18 -25.85
CA ALA A 21 -19.77 23.06 -25.08
C ALA A 21 -18.76 22.14 -25.76
N VAL A 22 -17.47 22.47 -25.63
CA VAL A 22 -16.36 21.58 -26.01
C VAL A 22 -15.81 20.95 -24.74
N ILE A 23 -15.88 19.63 -24.65
CA ILE A 23 -15.47 18.83 -23.49
C ILE A 23 -14.08 18.25 -23.74
N ASP A 24 -13.16 18.40 -22.78
CA ASP A 24 -11.78 17.93 -22.89
C ASP A 24 -11.51 16.62 -22.15
N LEU A 25 -11.68 15.52 -22.90
CA LEU A 25 -11.53 14.16 -22.38
C LEU A 25 -10.10 13.63 -22.54
N ARG A 26 -9.11 14.46 -22.90
CA ARG A 26 -7.73 14.00 -23.09
C ARG A 26 -7.09 13.45 -21.82
N HIS A 27 -7.57 13.91 -20.66
CA HIS A 27 -7.06 13.50 -19.36
C HIS A 27 -7.97 12.50 -18.63
N ALA A 28 -9.13 12.17 -19.20
CA ALA A 28 -10.04 11.19 -18.63
C ALA A 28 -9.46 9.76 -18.73
N LEU A 29 -9.55 8.99 -17.64
CA LEU A 29 -9.01 7.63 -17.53
C LEU A 29 -10.10 6.60 -17.28
N THR A 30 -11.11 6.97 -16.49
CA THR A 30 -12.27 6.12 -16.18
C THR A 30 -13.50 6.62 -16.91
N ILE A 31 -14.56 5.81 -16.91
CA ILE A 31 -15.86 6.25 -17.39
C ILE A 31 -16.42 7.37 -16.50
N ASP A 32 -16.19 7.31 -15.19
CA ASP A 32 -16.58 8.35 -14.25
C ASP A 32 -15.93 9.69 -14.60
N ASP A 33 -14.63 9.70 -14.94
CA ASP A 33 -13.97 10.93 -15.40
C ASP A 33 -14.66 11.52 -16.65
N VAL A 34 -15.20 10.67 -17.53
CA VAL A 34 -15.91 11.14 -18.73
C VAL A 34 -17.27 11.72 -18.38
N LEU A 35 -18.02 11.06 -17.48
CA LEU A 35 -19.31 11.56 -17.01
C LEU A 35 -19.14 12.89 -16.27
N ASP A 36 -18.22 12.94 -15.30
CA ASP A 36 -17.91 14.12 -14.50
C ASP A 36 -17.49 15.32 -15.39
N GLU A 37 -16.67 15.10 -16.43
CA GLU A 37 -16.22 16.17 -17.33
C GLU A 37 -17.35 16.70 -18.23
N ILE A 38 -18.33 15.86 -18.57
CA ILE A 38 -19.54 16.31 -19.29
C ILE A 38 -20.43 17.10 -18.35
N ASP A 39 -20.70 16.58 -17.15
CA ASP A 39 -21.58 17.20 -16.16
C ASP A 39 -21.02 18.54 -15.64
N ALA A 40 -19.70 18.71 -15.63
CA ALA A 40 -19.05 19.96 -15.26
C ALA A 40 -19.23 21.09 -16.30
N ALA A 41 -19.76 20.79 -17.49
CA ALA A 41 -19.86 21.73 -18.60
C ALA A 41 -21.06 22.69 -18.47
N SER A 42 -20.92 23.70 -17.62
CA SER A 42 -21.97 24.71 -17.33
C SER A 42 -22.46 25.55 -18.52
N ALA A 43 -21.88 25.39 -19.71
CA ALA A 43 -22.33 26.04 -20.94
C ALA A 43 -23.47 25.28 -21.65
N ILE A 44 -23.85 24.10 -21.17
CA ILE A 44 -24.97 23.28 -21.66
C ILE A 44 -25.76 22.71 -20.48
N GLU A 45 -27.06 22.46 -20.66
CA GLU A 45 -27.92 21.85 -19.62
C GLU A 45 -28.10 20.34 -19.90
N VAL A 46 -26.98 19.61 -19.88
CA VAL A 46 -26.93 18.18 -20.21
C VAL A 46 -26.22 17.40 -19.10
N ASP A 47 -26.89 16.38 -18.58
CA ASP A 47 -26.34 15.41 -17.63
C ASP A 47 -25.98 14.10 -18.35
N ALA A 48 -24.79 13.57 -18.10
CA ALA A 48 -24.33 12.29 -18.58
C ALA A 48 -24.54 11.20 -17.53
N ARG A 49 -25.02 10.04 -17.97
CA ARG A 49 -25.17 8.86 -17.12
C ARG A 49 -24.90 7.58 -17.90
N LEU A 50 -24.83 6.45 -17.20
CA LEU A 50 -24.82 5.16 -17.86
C LEU A 50 -26.24 4.74 -18.25
N SER A 51 -26.37 3.97 -19.33
CA SER A 51 -27.61 3.28 -19.67
C SER A 51 -28.06 2.35 -18.55
N ALA A 52 -29.33 1.95 -18.54
CA ALA A 52 -29.88 1.04 -17.52
C ALA A 52 -29.07 -0.27 -17.37
N ASP A 53 -28.61 -0.84 -18.49
CA ASP A 53 -27.75 -2.03 -18.49
C ASP A 53 -26.28 -1.75 -18.12
N GLY A 54 -25.91 -0.47 -17.94
CA GLY A 54 -24.58 0.01 -17.59
C GLY A 54 -23.55 -0.09 -18.71
N ARG A 55 -23.96 -0.32 -19.97
CA ARG A 55 -23.04 -0.64 -21.08
C ARG A 55 -22.86 0.47 -22.12
N ALA A 56 -23.67 1.52 -22.06
CA ALA A 56 -23.59 2.71 -22.91
C ALA A 56 -23.64 3.98 -22.06
N ILE A 57 -23.34 5.12 -22.69
CA ILE A 57 -23.54 6.44 -22.09
C ILE A 57 -24.86 7.00 -22.63
N GLU A 58 -25.67 7.55 -21.75
CA GLU A 58 -26.85 8.34 -22.07
C GLU A 58 -26.60 9.79 -21.69
N LEU A 59 -27.11 10.72 -22.50
CA LEU A 59 -27.17 12.13 -22.14
C LEU A 59 -28.63 12.51 -21.92
N VAL A 60 -28.92 13.18 -20.81
CA VAL A 60 -30.24 13.72 -20.48
C VAL A 60 -30.13 15.24 -20.53
N ASP A 61 -30.89 15.83 -21.42
CA ASP A 61 -30.98 17.27 -21.60
C ASP A 61 -32.16 17.78 -20.76
N SER A 62 -31.88 18.76 -19.90
CA SER A 62 -32.88 19.40 -19.04
C SER A 62 -33.29 20.79 -19.53
N SER A 63 -32.78 21.20 -20.69
CA SER A 63 -33.15 22.48 -21.29
C SER A 63 -34.59 22.46 -21.82
N ASP A 64 -35.27 23.61 -21.71
CA ASP A 64 -36.62 23.81 -22.27
C ASP A 64 -36.63 23.88 -23.82
N GLY A 65 -35.51 23.53 -24.48
CA GLY A 65 -35.32 23.61 -25.92
C GLY A 65 -36.07 22.52 -26.70
N GLY A 66 -36.57 22.89 -27.88
CA GLY A 66 -37.24 21.96 -28.82
C GLY A 66 -36.31 21.35 -29.87
N GLY A 67 -35.01 21.62 -29.78
CA GLY A 67 -33.99 21.15 -30.72
C GLY A 67 -33.60 19.68 -30.54
N SER A 68 -32.39 19.35 -30.99
CA SER A 68 -31.81 18.01 -30.88
C SER A 68 -30.56 18.06 -30.04
N ILE A 69 -30.34 17.03 -29.22
CA ILE A 69 -29.03 16.80 -28.61
C ILE A 69 -28.08 16.35 -29.70
N VAL A 70 -26.94 17.01 -29.89
CA VAL A 70 -25.96 16.68 -30.94
C VAL A 70 -24.58 16.51 -30.34
N VAL A 71 -23.94 15.37 -30.61
CA VAL A 71 -22.56 15.09 -30.17
C VAL A 71 -21.67 14.88 -31.39
N GLN A 72 -20.55 15.59 -31.43
CA GLN A 72 -19.64 15.64 -32.56
C GLN A 72 -18.18 15.51 -32.12
N GLU A 73 -17.34 15.06 -33.05
CA GLU A 73 -15.89 15.12 -32.88
C GLU A 73 -15.39 16.55 -32.91
N TRP A 74 -14.38 16.85 -32.08
CA TRP A 74 -13.71 18.13 -32.06
C TRP A 74 -12.19 17.96 -32.19
N GLY A 75 -11.57 18.73 -33.09
CA GLY A 75 -10.11 18.69 -33.28
C GLY A 75 -9.57 17.48 -34.07
N GLY A 76 -10.43 16.76 -34.80
CA GLY A 76 -10.02 15.74 -35.79
C GLY A 76 -9.82 14.30 -35.28
N GLY A 77 -10.20 13.99 -34.03
CA GLY A 77 -10.14 12.64 -33.46
C GLY A 77 -11.42 11.80 -33.67
N THR A 78 -11.46 10.58 -33.11
CA THR A 78 -12.65 9.70 -33.08
C THR A 78 -13.15 9.41 -31.66
N THR A 79 -12.98 10.37 -30.75
CA THR A 79 -13.37 10.25 -29.33
C THR A 79 -14.87 10.06 -29.15
N ALA A 80 -15.72 10.87 -29.78
CA ALA A 80 -17.17 10.71 -29.68
C ALA A 80 -17.63 9.35 -30.24
N ASN A 81 -17.04 8.91 -31.36
CA ASN A 81 -17.33 7.63 -31.97
C ASN A 81 -16.88 6.46 -31.08
N SER A 82 -15.70 6.55 -30.46
CA SER A 82 -15.19 5.52 -29.55
C SER A 82 -15.91 5.51 -28.19
N LEU A 83 -16.51 6.61 -27.76
CA LEU A 83 -17.45 6.66 -26.63
C LEU A 83 -18.88 6.24 -26.98
N GLY A 84 -19.17 6.06 -28.28
CA GLY A 84 -20.47 5.59 -28.74
C GLY A 84 -21.51 6.69 -28.76
N MET A 85 -21.05 7.94 -28.68
CA MET A 85 -21.91 9.11 -28.54
C MET A 85 -22.03 9.89 -29.84
N LEU A 86 -21.23 9.62 -30.88
CA LEU A 86 -21.29 10.36 -32.14
C LEU A 86 -22.69 10.25 -32.79
N GLY A 87 -23.40 11.37 -32.91
CA GLY A 87 -24.72 11.40 -33.52
C GLY A 87 -25.60 12.55 -33.06
N SER A 88 -26.91 12.43 -33.32
CA SER A 88 -27.92 13.37 -32.84
C SER A 88 -29.21 12.66 -32.41
N SER A 89 -29.87 13.14 -31.35
CA SER A 89 -31.20 12.68 -30.90
C SER A 89 -32.21 13.82 -31.03
N ALA A 90 -33.27 13.62 -31.82
CA ALA A 90 -34.28 14.63 -32.09
C ALA A 90 -35.61 14.28 -31.39
N GLY A 91 -36.23 15.25 -30.73
CA GLY A 91 -37.56 15.09 -30.12
C GLY A 91 -37.61 14.19 -28.88
N SER A 92 -36.46 13.92 -28.27
CA SER A 92 -36.29 13.19 -27.02
C SER A 92 -35.38 14.00 -26.10
N ASP A 93 -35.71 14.06 -24.81
CA ASP A 93 -34.87 14.70 -23.80
C ASP A 93 -33.64 13.81 -23.48
N THR A 94 -33.59 12.61 -24.04
CA THR A 94 -32.49 11.66 -23.88
C THR A 94 -31.82 11.34 -25.22
N PHE A 95 -30.49 11.36 -25.23
CA PHE A 95 -29.64 10.79 -26.26
C PHE A 95 -29.11 9.43 -25.76
N ALA A 96 -29.43 8.35 -26.46
CA ALA A 96 -28.91 7.02 -26.15
C ALA A 96 -27.67 6.73 -27.00
N GLY A 97 -26.51 6.57 -26.34
CA GLY A 97 -25.28 6.14 -27.00
C GLY A 97 -25.29 4.65 -27.39
N ALA A 98 -24.35 4.27 -28.24
CA ALA A 98 -24.08 2.89 -28.59
C ALA A 98 -23.36 2.14 -27.45
N THR A 99 -23.58 0.84 -27.36
CA THR A 99 -22.91 -0.04 -26.39
C THR A 99 -21.39 0.05 -26.52
N ILE A 100 -20.72 0.47 -25.45
CA ILE A 100 -19.26 0.55 -25.35
C ILE A 100 -18.69 -0.59 -24.52
N ALA A 101 -19.43 -1.14 -23.56
CA ALA A 101 -19.00 -2.31 -22.79
C ALA A 101 -19.45 -3.60 -23.51
N PHE A 102 -18.53 -4.22 -24.24
CA PHE A 102 -18.74 -5.53 -24.88
C PHE A 102 -17.40 -6.28 -24.99
N LEU A 103 -17.48 -7.60 -25.03
CA LEU A 103 -16.39 -8.53 -25.27
C LEU A 103 -16.00 -8.53 -26.74
N GLY A 104 -14.70 -8.55 -27.00
CA GLY A 104 -14.13 -8.65 -28.33
C GLY A 104 -12.90 -9.54 -28.31
N SER A 105 -12.31 -9.78 -29.47
CA SER A 105 -11.09 -10.59 -29.58
C SER A 105 -9.90 -10.00 -28.83
N GLN A 106 -9.87 -8.67 -28.63
CA GLN A 106 -8.80 -7.97 -27.91
C GLN A 106 -9.11 -7.77 -26.42
N SER A 107 -10.28 -8.23 -25.92
CA SER A 107 -10.60 -8.16 -24.50
C SER A 107 -9.54 -8.90 -23.69
N GLN A 108 -8.88 -8.22 -22.76
CA GLN A 108 -7.84 -8.82 -21.94
C GLN A 108 -8.46 -9.80 -20.95
N LEU A 109 -7.89 -10.99 -20.82
CA LEU A 109 -8.36 -12.00 -19.88
C LEU A 109 -8.21 -11.54 -18.42
N ALA A 110 -7.22 -10.69 -18.14
CA ALA A 110 -7.01 -10.08 -16.83
C ALA A 110 -8.10 -9.07 -16.44
N SER A 111 -8.86 -8.53 -17.42
CA SER A 111 -9.91 -7.54 -17.19
C SER A 111 -11.32 -8.13 -17.16
N ILE A 112 -11.48 -9.44 -17.34
CA ILE A 112 -12.78 -10.12 -17.26
C ILE A 112 -12.99 -10.55 -15.81
N GLY A 113 -13.97 -9.95 -15.13
CA GLY A 113 -14.19 -10.13 -13.69
C GLY A 113 -12.92 -9.82 -12.89
N SER A 114 -12.55 -10.70 -11.96
CA SER A 114 -11.29 -10.59 -11.20
C SER A 114 -10.07 -11.16 -11.95
N GLY A 115 -10.20 -11.40 -13.25
CA GLY A 115 -9.21 -12.05 -14.12
C GLY A 115 -9.52 -13.54 -14.33
N VAL A 116 -9.25 -14.04 -15.53
CA VAL A 116 -9.34 -15.49 -15.83
C VAL A 116 -8.10 -16.20 -15.28
N PRO A 117 -8.23 -17.09 -14.29
CA PRO A 117 -7.08 -17.83 -13.76
C PRO A 117 -6.55 -18.77 -14.86
N ILE A 118 -5.29 -18.61 -15.18
CA ILE A 118 -4.55 -19.48 -16.09
C ILE A 118 -3.28 -19.89 -15.35
N VAL A 119 -2.80 -21.07 -15.69
CA VAL A 119 -1.69 -21.69 -15.02
C VAL A 119 -0.81 -22.33 -16.07
N ASP A 120 0.48 -22.06 -16.00
CA ASP A 120 1.42 -22.54 -16.99
C ASP A 120 1.83 -23.99 -16.72
N GLY A 121 2.15 -24.72 -17.79
CA GLY A 121 2.66 -26.11 -17.73
C GLY A 121 1.64 -27.20 -17.41
N VAL A 122 0.34 -26.88 -17.24
CA VAL A 122 -0.73 -27.86 -17.02
C VAL A 122 -1.96 -27.56 -17.88
N PRO A 123 -2.70 -28.57 -18.36
CA PRO A 123 -3.98 -28.33 -19.03
C PRO A 123 -4.90 -27.50 -18.15
N THR A 124 -5.47 -26.45 -18.74
CA THR A 124 -6.31 -25.48 -18.01
C THR A 124 -7.66 -26.10 -17.64
N PHE A 125 -8.32 -26.77 -18.58
CA PHE A 125 -9.56 -27.52 -18.37
C PHE A 125 -9.73 -28.57 -19.47
N ALA A 126 -10.78 -29.38 -19.38
CA ALA A 126 -11.15 -30.34 -20.40
C ALA A 126 -12.58 -30.12 -20.91
N ILE A 127 -12.80 -30.49 -22.17
CA ILE A 127 -14.11 -30.55 -22.81
C ILE A 127 -14.41 -32.01 -23.10
N SER A 128 -15.49 -32.53 -22.55
CA SER A 128 -15.99 -33.87 -22.88
C SER A 128 -16.95 -33.75 -24.04
N ILE A 129 -16.60 -34.30 -25.20
CA ILE A 129 -17.45 -34.34 -26.41
C ILE A 129 -17.72 -35.80 -26.74
N ASP A 130 -18.96 -36.23 -26.60
CA ASP A 130 -19.41 -37.61 -26.88
C ASP A 130 -18.58 -38.67 -26.14
N GLY A 131 -18.17 -38.35 -24.90
CA GLY A 131 -17.32 -39.19 -24.06
C GLY A 131 -15.81 -39.11 -24.35
N THR A 132 -15.40 -38.33 -25.35
CA THR A 132 -13.97 -38.05 -25.64
C THR A 132 -13.52 -36.80 -24.90
N GLN A 133 -12.44 -36.92 -24.13
CA GLN A 133 -11.82 -35.80 -23.40
C GLN A 133 -10.88 -35.01 -24.32
N VAL A 134 -11.17 -33.73 -24.53
CA VAL A 134 -10.34 -32.76 -25.23
C VAL A 134 -9.67 -31.86 -24.20
N LEU A 135 -8.35 -31.97 -24.05
CA LEU A 135 -7.59 -31.13 -23.13
C LEU A 135 -7.34 -29.76 -23.75
N VAL A 136 -7.64 -28.70 -23.00
CA VAL A 136 -7.41 -27.31 -23.40
C VAL A 136 -6.31 -26.72 -22.54
N ASP A 137 -5.31 -26.12 -23.18
CA ASP A 137 -4.23 -25.39 -22.51
C ASP A 137 -4.23 -23.92 -22.96
N LEU A 138 -4.46 -23.02 -22.01
CA LEU A 138 -4.40 -21.56 -22.18
C LEU A 138 -3.10 -20.97 -21.63
N GLY A 139 -2.30 -21.76 -20.89
CA GLY A 139 -1.05 -21.34 -20.27
C GLY A 139 0.12 -21.29 -21.25
N ALA A 140 1.28 -20.89 -20.73
CA ALA A 140 2.53 -21.09 -21.43
C ALA A 140 2.91 -22.58 -21.40
N GLY A 141 3.15 -23.16 -22.59
CA GLY A 141 3.62 -24.54 -22.72
C GLY A 141 5.15 -24.65 -22.60
N ALA A 142 5.68 -25.85 -22.85
CA ALA A 142 7.11 -26.10 -22.95
C ALA A 142 7.78 -25.25 -24.06
N SER A 143 9.11 -25.16 -24.04
CA SER A 143 9.91 -24.39 -25.02
C SER A 143 9.44 -24.65 -26.46
N GLY A 144 8.94 -23.59 -27.13
CA GLY A 144 8.40 -23.64 -28.50
C GLY A 144 6.87 -23.53 -28.60
N SER A 145 6.14 -23.64 -27.48
CA SER A 145 4.70 -23.33 -27.41
C SER A 145 4.44 -21.82 -27.41
N PRO A 146 3.25 -21.36 -27.85
CA PRO A 146 2.87 -19.96 -27.73
C PRO A 146 2.87 -19.52 -26.24
N PRO A 147 3.10 -18.22 -25.97
CA PRO A 147 3.06 -17.67 -24.61
C PRO A 147 1.69 -17.89 -23.94
N ARG A 148 1.52 -17.57 -22.66
CA ARG A 148 0.18 -17.57 -22.03
C ARG A 148 -0.81 -16.74 -22.85
N ALA A 149 -2.05 -17.23 -22.99
CA ALA A 149 -3.12 -16.45 -23.62
C ALA A 149 -3.40 -15.18 -22.81
N SER A 150 -3.37 -14.04 -23.47
CA SER A 150 -3.56 -12.72 -22.86
C SER A 150 -4.91 -12.10 -23.20
N THR A 151 -5.47 -12.48 -24.35
CA THR A 151 -6.74 -11.97 -24.86
C THR A 151 -7.80 -13.07 -25.02
N LEU A 152 -9.06 -12.67 -25.01
CA LEU A 152 -10.19 -13.58 -25.24
C LEU A 152 -10.14 -14.21 -26.64
N GLY A 153 -9.67 -13.48 -27.64
CA GLY A 153 -9.48 -14.01 -28.99
C GLY A 153 -8.46 -15.14 -29.04
N GLU A 154 -7.32 -14.99 -28.34
CA GLU A 154 -6.31 -16.05 -28.21
C GLU A 154 -6.86 -17.27 -27.47
N ALA A 155 -7.61 -17.05 -26.38
CA ALA A 155 -8.23 -18.15 -25.63
C ALA A 155 -9.23 -18.92 -26.50
N ILE A 156 -10.14 -18.23 -27.20
CA ILE A 156 -11.10 -18.84 -28.12
C ILE A 156 -10.38 -19.61 -29.24
N ALA A 157 -9.32 -19.03 -29.81
CA ALA A 157 -8.54 -19.68 -30.86
C ALA A 157 -7.90 -20.99 -30.36
N ARG A 158 -7.36 -21.01 -29.14
CA ARG A 158 -6.78 -22.23 -28.53
C ARG A 158 -7.83 -23.29 -28.24
N ILE A 159 -8.98 -22.89 -27.71
CA ILE A 159 -10.09 -23.82 -27.46
C ILE A 159 -10.56 -24.45 -28.78
N ASN A 160 -10.80 -23.65 -29.81
CA ASN A 160 -11.24 -24.14 -31.11
C ASN A 160 -10.16 -25.00 -31.79
N ALA A 161 -8.87 -24.66 -31.63
CA ALA A 161 -7.77 -25.48 -32.13
C ALA A 161 -7.70 -26.85 -31.43
N ALA A 162 -7.94 -26.91 -30.11
CA ALA A 162 -8.00 -28.16 -29.36
C ALA A 162 -9.17 -29.04 -29.83
N ILE A 163 -10.36 -28.46 -29.98
CA ILE A 163 -11.56 -29.13 -30.51
C ILE A 163 -11.30 -29.67 -31.93
N ALA A 164 -10.70 -28.85 -32.81
CA ALA A 164 -10.39 -29.24 -34.18
C ALA A 164 -9.34 -30.37 -34.24
N SER A 165 -8.30 -30.29 -33.41
CA SER A 165 -7.24 -31.30 -33.32
C SER A 165 -7.76 -32.65 -32.82
N ALA A 166 -8.81 -32.63 -31.99
CA ALA A 166 -9.54 -33.83 -31.56
C ALA A 166 -10.56 -34.35 -32.59
N GLY A 167 -10.69 -33.70 -33.76
CA GLY A 167 -11.57 -34.14 -34.85
C GLY A 167 -13.01 -33.60 -34.77
N PHE A 168 -13.32 -32.72 -33.81
CA PHE A 168 -14.68 -32.23 -33.56
C PHE A 168 -14.96 -30.83 -34.12
N GLY A 169 -14.03 -30.22 -34.86
CA GLY A 169 -14.16 -28.83 -35.34
C GLY A 169 -15.32 -28.57 -36.31
N SER A 170 -15.90 -29.61 -36.91
CA SER A 170 -17.11 -29.51 -37.74
C SER A 170 -18.41 -29.47 -36.94
N ILE A 171 -18.40 -30.00 -35.71
CA ILE A 171 -19.60 -30.13 -34.87
C ILE A 171 -19.57 -29.23 -33.64
N ALA A 172 -18.39 -28.77 -33.20
CA ALA A 172 -18.22 -27.98 -31.99
C ALA A 172 -17.32 -26.76 -32.22
N SER A 173 -17.71 -25.59 -31.70
CA SER A 173 -16.86 -24.40 -31.67
C SER A 173 -17.33 -23.41 -30.61
N ILE A 174 -16.43 -22.55 -30.13
CA ILE A 174 -16.71 -21.45 -29.21
C ILE A 174 -16.53 -20.12 -29.93
N SER A 175 -17.40 -19.16 -29.63
CA SER A 175 -17.38 -17.79 -30.16
C SER A 175 -17.88 -16.80 -29.10
N ILE A 176 -17.76 -15.51 -29.37
CA ILE A 176 -18.41 -14.46 -28.56
C ILE A 176 -19.86 -14.36 -29.03
N ALA A 177 -20.82 -14.32 -28.10
CA ALA A 177 -22.23 -14.15 -28.43
C ALA A 177 -22.48 -12.78 -29.09
N GLU A 178 -23.54 -12.67 -29.90
CA GLU A 178 -23.92 -11.42 -30.58
C GLU A 178 -24.21 -10.28 -29.58
N SER A 179 -24.73 -10.62 -28.39
CA SER A 179 -24.93 -9.70 -27.27
C SER A 179 -23.63 -9.08 -26.72
N GLY A 180 -22.48 -9.67 -27.03
CA GLY A 180 -21.16 -9.21 -26.61
C GLY A 180 -20.91 -9.28 -25.10
N ASP A 181 -21.69 -10.05 -24.33
CA ASP A 181 -21.59 -10.14 -22.87
C ASP A 181 -21.24 -11.54 -22.34
N ARG A 182 -21.19 -12.54 -23.23
CA ARG A 182 -20.96 -13.95 -22.92
C ARG A 182 -20.33 -14.71 -24.08
N LEU A 183 -19.87 -15.93 -23.80
CA LEU A 183 -19.45 -16.89 -24.82
C LEU A 183 -20.64 -17.72 -25.33
N ALA A 184 -20.56 -18.11 -26.59
CA ALA A 184 -21.51 -18.98 -27.27
C ALA A 184 -20.80 -20.26 -27.72
N VAL A 185 -21.38 -21.40 -27.36
CA VAL A 185 -20.91 -22.74 -27.72
C VAL A 185 -21.82 -23.26 -28.82
N LYS A 186 -21.29 -23.39 -30.03
CA LYS A 186 -21.97 -24.07 -31.12
C LYS A 186 -21.69 -25.56 -31.01
N TYR A 187 -22.72 -26.38 -30.90
CA TYR A 187 -22.64 -27.84 -30.89
C TYR A 187 -23.77 -28.45 -31.73
N SER A 188 -23.43 -29.32 -32.68
CA SER A 188 -24.39 -30.00 -33.56
C SER A 188 -24.22 -31.53 -33.57
N GLY A 189 -23.52 -32.07 -32.57
CA GLY A 189 -23.44 -33.52 -32.38
C GLY A 189 -24.71 -34.07 -31.74
N ALA A 190 -24.89 -35.39 -31.80
CA ALA A 190 -26.07 -36.07 -31.24
C ALA A 190 -25.86 -36.56 -29.79
N GLY A 191 -24.64 -36.42 -29.25
CA GLY A 191 -24.31 -36.81 -27.89
C GLY A 191 -24.27 -35.62 -26.95
N THR A 192 -23.34 -35.61 -26.00
CA THR A 192 -23.26 -34.60 -24.95
C THR A 192 -21.94 -33.84 -25.04
N LEU A 193 -22.01 -32.53 -24.88
CA LEU A 193 -20.85 -31.67 -24.66
C LEU A 193 -20.91 -31.10 -23.25
N SER A 194 -19.82 -31.26 -22.48
CA SER A 194 -19.68 -30.65 -21.16
C SER A 194 -18.25 -30.18 -20.89
N PHE A 195 -18.12 -29.23 -19.97
CA PHE A 195 -16.83 -28.69 -19.54
C PHE A 195 -16.51 -29.19 -18.13
N GLY A 196 -15.23 -29.43 -17.85
CA GLY A 196 -14.80 -29.90 -16.53
C GLY A 196 -13.30 -29.84 -16.32
N ALA A 197 -12.84 -30.38 -15.19
CA ALA A 197 -11.42 -30.48 -14.88
C ALA A 197 -10.74 -31.59 -15.71
N PRO A 198 -9.44 -31.47 -16.04
CA PRO A 198 -8.69 -32.47 -16.80
C PRO A 198 -8.60 -33.85 -16.12
N THR A 199 -8.56 -33.87 -14.79
CA THR A 199 -8.51 -35.09 -13.98
C THR A 199 -9.43 -34.90 -12.79
N PRO A 200 -10.59 -35.58 -12.71
CA PRO A 200 -11.55 -35.35 -11.64
C PRO A 200 -11.00 -35.88 -10.31
N THR A 201 -10.32 -35.02 -9.55
CA THR A 201 -9.88 -35.30 -8.18
C THR A 201 -10.19 -34.11 -7.29
N THR A 202 -10.52 -34.37 -6.03
CA THR A 202 -11.50 -33.56 -5.29
C THR A 202 -11.04 -32.19 -4.78
N ASP A 203 -9.78 -31.75 -4.97
CA ASP A 203 -9.33 -30.40 -4.51
C ASP A 203 -8.29 -29.68 -5.40
N SER A 204 -7.46 -30.38 -6.19
CA SER A 204 -6.46 -29.74 -7.08
C SER A 204 -7.04 -29.00 -8.29
N ASP A 205 -8.34 -29.15 -8.53
CA ASP A 205 -9.06 -28.66 -9.72
C ASP A 205 -9.69 -27.27 -9.51
N ALA A 206 -9.46 -26.63 -8.35
CA ALA A 206 -9.97 -25.29 -8.06
C ALA A 206 -9.63 -24.25 -9.15
N PRO A 207 -8.40 -24.21 -9.71
CA PRO A 207 -8.07 -23.29 -10.79
C PRO A 207 -8.86 -23.58 -12.07
N SER A 208 -9.01 -24.84 -12.49
CA SER A 208 -9.76 -25.20 -13.70
C SER A 208 -11.23 -24.80 -13.62
N ARG A 209 -11.87 -25.06 -12.47
CA ARG A 209 -13.25 -24.64 -12.23
C ARG A 209 -13.39 -23.12 -12.20
N ALA A 210 -12.44 -22.42 -11.59
CA ALA A 210 -12.42 -20.96 -11.58
C ALA A 210 -12.21 -20.39 -12.99
N THR A 211 -11.40 -21.02 -13.85
CA THR A 211 -11.27 -20.64 -15.26
C THR A 211 -12.59 -20.80 -15.99
N LEU A 212 -13.25 -21.96 -15.86
CA LEU A 212 -14.53 -22.22 -16.51
C LEU A 212 -15.60 -21.24 -16.06
N ARG A 213 -15.67 -20.93 -14.76
CA ARG A 213 -16.58 -19.92 -14.20
C ARG A 213 -16.28 -18.52 -14.75
N ALA A 214 -15.01 -18.11 -14.80
CA ALA A 214 -14.59 -16.82 -15.33
C ALA A 214 -14.90 -16.67 -16.83
N LEU A 215 -14.90 -17.77 -17.58
CA LEU A 215 -15.31 -17.83 -18.99
C LEU A 215 -16.82 -18.07 -19.19
N GLY A 216 -17.58 -18.31 -18.11
CA GLY A 216 -19.01 -18.56 -18.15
C GLY A 216 -19.41 -19.92 -18.74
N LEU A 217 -18.51 -20.92 -18.68
CA LEU A 217 -18.67 -22.25 -19.29
C LEU A 217 -18.92 -23.37 -18.26
N ASP A 218 -18.87 -23.08 -16.95
CA ASP A 218 -18.92 -24.05 -15.85
C ASP A 218 -20.25 -24.83 -15.72
N GLU A 219 -21.36 -24.27 -16.17
CA GLU A 219 -22.69 -24.92 -16.14
C GLU A 219 -23.18 -25.34 -17.53
N THR A 220 -22.34 -25.24 -18.56
CA THR A 220 -22.75 -25.52 -19.94
C THR A 220 -22.67 -27.02 -20.22
N THR A 221 -23.75 -27.75 -19.93
CA THR A 221 -23.97 -29.11 -20.45
C THR A 221 -24.96 -29.06 -21.59
N ILE A 222 -24.54 -29.49 -22.77
CA ILE A 222 -25.35 -29.50 -23.98
C ILE A 222 -25.71 -30.95 -24.29
N ASP A 223 -27.00 -31.27 -24.26
CA ASP A 223 -27.52 -32.53 -24.76
C ASP A 223 -27.99 -32.33 -26.22
N GLY A 224 -27.21 -32.83 -27.16
CA GLY A 224 -27.51 -32.77 -28.59
C GLY A 224 -28.68 -33.65 -29.03
N SER A 225 -29.19 -34.51 -28.13
CA SER A 225 -30.39 -35.31 -28.36
C SER A 225 -31.69 -34.57 -27.97
N ALA A 226 -31.58 -33.46 -27.23
CA ALA A 226 -32.71 -32.63 -26.86
C ALA A 226 -33.20 -31.79 -28.07
N PRO A 227 -34.51 -31.60 -28.24
CA PRO A 227 -35.05 -30.77 -29.32
C PRO A 227 -34.75 -29.28 -29.06
N SER A 228 -33.55 -28.84 -29.44
CA SER A 228 -33.18 -27.43 -29.41
C SER A 228 -33.45 -26.77 -30.78
N PRO A 229 -34.11 -25.61 -30.84
CA PRO A 229 -34.32 -24.87 -32.08
C PRO A 229 -33.03 -24.26 -32.65
N SER A 230 -31.93 -24.24 -31.88
CA SER A 230 -30.63 -23.72 -32.34
C SER A 230 -29.48 -24.61 -31.88
N SER A 231 -28.46 -24.75 -32.73
CA SER A 231 -27.20 -25.45 -32.39
C SER A 231 -26.22 -24.57 -31.61
N VAL A 232 -26.68 -23.43 -31.09
CA VAL A 232 -25.86 -22.44 -30.38
C VAL A 232 -26.40 -22.30 -28.96
N HIS A 233 -25.55 -22.56 -27.98
CA HIS A 233 -25.86 -22.47 -26.56
C HIS A 233 -25.08 -21.32 -25.95
N HIS A 234 -25.74 -20.50 -25.15
CA HIS A 234 -25.11 -19.38 -24.47
C HIS A 234 -24.61 -19.80 -23.10
N GLY A 235 -23.35 -19.49 -22.80
CA GLY A 235 -22.83 -19.59 -21.45
C GLY A 235 -23.43 -18.53 -20.52
N ARG A 236 -22.97 -18.53 -19.27
CA ARG A 236 -23.29 -17.48 -18.32
C ARG A 236 -22.75 -16.12 -18.80
N ARG A 237 -23.42 -15.05 -18.36
CA ARG A 237 -22.93 -13.68 -18.55
C ARG A 237 -21.59 -13.52 -17.82
N ILE A 238 -20.61 -12.95 -18.51
CA ILE A 238 -19.27 -12.67 -17.95
C ILE A 238 -18.93 -11.18 -17.95
N LEU A 239 -19.59 -10.40 -18.81
CA LEU A 239 -19.48 -8.94 -18.82
C LEU A 239 -20.78 -8.31 -18.33
N PHE A 240 -20.66 -7.56 -17.24
CA PHE A 240 -21.74 -6.80 -16.63
C PHE A 240 -21.59 -5.30 -16.97
N GLY A 241 -22.59 -4.49 -16.63
CA GLY A 241 -22.49 -3.04 -16.75
C GLY A 241 -21.28 -2.48 -15.99
N MET A 242 -20.79 -1.29 -16.36
CA MET A 242 -19.55 -0.74 -15.79
C MET A 242 -19.61 -0.50 -14.27
N HIS A 243 -20.80 -0.26 -13.72
CA HIS A 243 -21.06 -0.15 -12.27
C HIS A 243 -21.81 -1.35 -11.69
N ASP A 244 -22.04 -2.39 -12.49
CA ASP A 244 -22.82 -3.54 -12.10
C ASP A 244 -21.91 -4.67 -11.59
N VAL A 245 -22.44 -5.46 -10.66
CA VAL A 245 -21.70 -6.52 -9.97
C VAL A 245 -22.43 -7.83 -10.18
N ALA A 246 -21.72 -8.83 -10.68
CA ALA A 246 -22.27 -10.18 -10.83
C ALA A 246 -22.69 -10.75 -9.47
N LEU A 247 -23.85 -11.41 -9.37
CA LEU A 247 -24.24 -12.08 -8.14
C LEU A 247 -23.26 -13.19 -7.72
N THR A 248 -22.51 -13.73 -8.67
CA THR A 248 -21.43 -14.70 -8.41
C THR A 248 -20.13 -14.09 -7.91
N ALA A 249 -19.98 -12.77 -7.99
CA ALA A 249 -18.86 -12.06 -7.40
C ALA A 249 -19.12 -11.72 -5.93
N LEU A 250 -20.33 -11.92 -5.42
CA LEU A 250 -20.69 -11.64 -4.02
C LEU A 250 -20.23 -12.77 -3.09
N ASP A 251 -20.26 -12.52 -1.77
CA ASP A 251 -19.78 -13.45 -0.74
C ASP A 251 -18.36 -13.96 -0.99
N GLY A 252 -17.44 -13.02 -1.25
CA GLY A 252 -16.05 -13.34 -1.52
C GLY A 252 -15.84 -14.14 -2.82
N GLY A 253 -16.79 -14.05 -3.76
CA GLY A 253 -16.72 -14.74 -5.04
C GLY A 253 -17.28 -16.18 -5.01
N ILE A 254 -17.87 -16.57 -3.89
CA ILE A 254 -18.66 -17.82 -3.78
C ILE A 254 -19.95 -17.68 -4.59
N GLY A 255 -20.58 -16.50 -4.51
CA GLY A 255 -21.82 -16.17 -5.18
C GLY A 255 -23.08 -16.45 -4.36
N ILE A 256 -24.16 -15.75 -4.71
CA ILE A 256 -25.50 -15.95 -4.13
C ILE A 256 -26.48 -16.44 -5.20
N THR A 257 -27.34 -17.40 -4.84
CA THR A 257 -28.30 -18.04 -5.78
C THR A 257 -29.74 -17.56 -5.62
N LEU A 258 -30.02 -16.74 -4.59
CA LEU A 258 -31.31 -16.06 -4.34
C LEU A 258 -32.55 -16.96 -4.52
N ALA A 259 -32.45 -18.22 -4.12
CA ALA A 259 -33.56 -19.16 -4.18
C ALA A 259 -34.62 -18.83 -3.11
N GLY A 260 -35.88 -18.78 -3.53
CA GLY A 260 -37.03 -18.52 -2.66
C GLY A 260 -37.73 -17.18 -2.96
N SER A 261 -38.31 -16.58 -1.92
CA SER A 261 -39.11 -15.36 -2.01
C SER A 261 -38.59 -14.22 -1.15
N LEU A 262 -38.88 -12.99 -1.57
CA LEU A 262 -38.70 -11.76 -0.80
C LEU A 262 -40.05 -11.11 -0.60
N THR A 263 -40.48 -10.92 0.65
CA THR A 263 -41.69 -10.16 0.97
C THR A 263 -41.32 -8.82 1.58
N LEU A 264 -41.82 -7.73 1.00
CA LEU A 264 -41.66 -6.37 1.48
C LEU A 264 -43.00 -5.83 1.98
N VAL A 265 -42.97 -5.05 3.06
CA VAL A 265 -44.13 -4.36 3.63
C VAL A 265 -43.73 -2.93 3.96
N ASP A 266 -44.45 -1.94 3.45
CA ASP A 266 -44.20 -0.52 3.75
C ASP A 266 -44.88 -0.05 5.05
N SER A 267 -44.63 1.20 5.45
CA SER A 267 -45.22 1.83 6.64
C SER A 267 -46.74 2.08 6.55
N LEU A 268 -47.35 1.95 5.37
CA LEU A 268 -48.79 1.99 5.18
C LEU A 268 -49.43 0.58 5.24
N GLY A 269 -48.61 -0.46 5.38
CA GLY A 269 -49.03 -1.86 5.42
C GLY A 269 -49.30 -2.48 4.04
N ARG A 270 -48.92 -1.81 2.95
CA ARG A 270 -48.93 -2.40 1.60
C ARG A 270 -47.81 -3.43 1.51
N SER A 271 -48.07 -4.56 0.88
CA SER A 271 -47.10 -5.65 0.78
C SER A 271 -46.98 -6.23 -0.61
N VAL A 272 -45.79 -6.74 -0.92
CA VAL A 272 -45.49 -7.48 -2.16
C VAL A 272 -44.64 -8.70 -1.81
N THR A 273 -44.93 -9.84 -2.44
CA THR A 273 -44.08 -11.03 -2.40
C THR A 273 -43.49 -11.27 -3.78
N ILE A 274 -42.18 -11.12 -3.87
CA ILE A 274 -41.39 -11.23 -5.08
C ILE A 274 -40.84 -12.66 -5.14
N SER A 275 -41.15 -13.36 -6.22
CA SER A 275 -40.65 -14.71 -6.51
C SER A 275 -39.69 -14.66 -7.70
N ASN A 276 -38.81 -15.66 -7.84
CA ASN A 276 -37.87 -15.80 -8.97
C ASN A 276 -36.71 -14.79 -9.00
N LEU A 277 -36.27 -14.27 -7.85
CA LEU A 277 -35.07 -13.43 -7.78
C LEU A 277 -33.78 -14.19 -8.16
N GLY A 278 -33.79 -15.54 -8.11
CA GLY A 278 -32.70 -16.38 -8.61
C GLY A 278 -32.46 -16.33 -10.13
N GLU A 279 -33.34 -15.67 -10.91
CA GLU A 279 -33.09 -15.40 -12.33
C GLU A 279 -32.18 -14.18 -12.57
N ALA A 280 -31.94 -13.34 -11.55
CA ALA A 280 -31.03 -12.22 -11.66
C ALA A 280 -29.58 -12.74 -11.77
N ASP A 281 -28.80 -12.17 -12.68
CA ASP A 281 -27.38 -12.48 -12.86
C ASP A 281 -26.46 -11.43 -12.21
N SER A 282 -27.00 -10.26 -11.88
CA SER A 282 -26.29 -9.14 -11.28
C SER A 282 -27.09 -8.38 -10.22
N VAL A 283 -26.40 -7.53 -9.47
CA VAL A 283 -26.99 -6.66 -8.44
C VAL A 283 -27.95 -5.66 -9.07
N GLU A 284 -27.63 -5.08 -10.23
CA GLU A 284 -28.56 -4.14 -10.88
C GLU A 284 -29.82 -4.86 -11.37
N THR A 285 -29.68 -6.01 -12.05
CA THR A 285 -30.84 -6.81 -12.48
C THR A 285 -31.71 -7.23 -11.28
N LEU A 286 -31.09 -7.51 -10.13
CA LEU A 286 -31.80 -7.78 -8.87
C LEU A 286 -32.57 -6.54 -8.40
N LEU A 287 -31.92 -5.38 -8.32
CA LEU A 287 -32.53 -4.12 -7.87
C LEU A 287 -33.67 -3.68 -8.78
N GLU A 288 -33.50 -3.77 -10.11
CA GLU A 288 -34.53 -3.48 -11.10
C GLU A 288 -35.78 -4.36 -10.90
N ARG A 289 -35.59 -5.66 -10.68
CA ARG A 289 -36.71 -6.58 -10.41
C ARG A 289 -37.44 -6.21 -9.11
N ILE A 290 -36.69 -5.87 -8.06
CA ILE A 290 -37.30 -5.43 -6.79
C ILE A 290 -38.08 -4.13 -6.99
N ARG A 291 -37.52 -3.14 -7.69
CA ARG A 291 -38.18 -1.87 -8.02
C ARG A 291 -39.46 -2.09 -8.82
N ALA A 292 -39.39 -2.91 -9.87
CA ALA A 292 -40.51 -3.17 -10.77
C ALA A 292 -41.69 -3.81 -10.02
N ASP A 293 -41.44 -4.84 -9.23
CA ASP A 293 -42.51 -5.54 -8.49
C ASP A 293 -43.05 -4.70 -7.33
N ALA A 294 -42.19 -3.97 -6.61
CA ALA A 294 -42.62 -3.05 -5.56
C ALA A 294 -43.50 -1.91 -6.12
N GLY A 295 -43.08 -1.29 -7.22
CA GLY A 295 -43.85 -0.24 -7.89
C GLY A 295 -45.17 -0.75 -8.46
N ALA A 296 -45.20 -1.95 -9.05
CA ALA A 296 -46.42 -2.58 -9.54
C ALA A 296 -47.42 -2.92 -8.42
N ALA A 297 -46.93 -3.27 -7.23
CA ALA A 297 -47.73 -3.44 -6.02
C ALA A 297 -48.08 -2.10 -5.33
N GLY A 298 -47.57 -0.99 -5.85
CA GLY A 298 -47.82 0.35 -5.36
C GLY A 298 -47.12 0.66 -4.05
N LEU A 299 -46.01 0.00 -3.70
CA LEU A 299 -45.16 0.39 -2.58
C LEU A 299 -44.28 1.57 -3.02
N ASP A 300 -44.18 2.62 -2.19
CA ASP A 300 -43.35 3.80 -2.48
C ASP A 300 -41.98 3.62 -1.82
N LEU A 301 -41.11 2.83 -2.47
CA LEU A 301 -39.79 2.48 -1.97
C LEU A 301 -38.70 3.01 -2.89
N GLU A 302 -37.69 3.62 -2.28
CA GLU A 302 -36.39 3.84 -2.90
C GLU A 302 -35.51 2.60 -2.67
N VAL A 303 -35.18 1.91 -3.75
CA VAL A 303 -34.40 0.66 -3.75
C VAL A 303 -33.08 0.91 -4.48
N GLY A 304 -31.95 0.67 -3.83
CA GLY A 304 -30.64 0.92 -4.41
C GLY A 304 -29.52 0.31 -3.60
N LEU A 305 -28.30 0.78 -3.85
CA LEU A 305 -27.18 0.56 -2.95
C LEU A 305 -27.07 1.70 -1.93
N ASP A 306 -26.40 1.44 -0.81
CA ASP A 306 -25.96 2.50 0.09
C ASP A 306 -24.84 3.35 -0.54
N SER A 307 -24.43 4.42 0.14
CA SER A 307 -23.37 5.31 -0.36
C SER A 307 -22.01 4.63 -0.51
N SER A 308 -21.79 3.50 0.16
CA SER A 308 -20.59 2.68 0.06
C SER A 308 -20.59 1.70 -1.12
N ALA A 309 -21.75 1.52 -1.76
CA ALA A 309 -22.03 0.47 -2.73
C ALA A 309 -21.84 -0.97 -2.21
N ALA A 310 -21.63 -1.16 -0.91
CA ALA A 310 -21.37 -2.47 -0.30
C ALA A 310 -22.66 -3.17 0.19
N ARG A 311 -23.78 -2.43 0.29
CA ARG A 311 -25.06 -2.97 0.79
C ARG A 311 -26.23 -2.54 -0.06
N LEU A 312 -27.27 -3.37 -0.12
CA LEU A 312 -28.57 -2.95 -0.61
C LEU A 312 -29.23 -2.04 0.44
N ARG A 313 -29.88 -0.98 -0.03
CA ARG A 313 -30.69 -0.05 0.75
C ARG A 313 -32.12 -0.06 0.23
N LEU A 314 -33.07 -0.21 1.15
CA LEU A 314 -34.50 -0.06 0.91
C LEU A 314 -35.00 1.06 1.81
N ARG A 315 -35.45 2.18 1.26
CA ARG A 315 -36.02 3.29 2.02
C ARG A 315 -37.48 3.49 1.67
N ASP A 316 -38.32 3.57 2.68
CA ASP A 316 -39.74 3.87 2.53
C ASP A 316 -39.97 5.38 2.46
N LEU A 317 -40.68 5.81 1.41
CA LEU A 317 -41.10 7.19 1.17
C LEU A 317 -42.58 7.41 1.52
N SER A 318 -43.29 6.33 1.82
CA SER A 318 -44.65 6.37 2.35
C SER A 318 -44.58 6.96 3.75
N ASN A 319 -45.11 8.16 3.97
CA ASN A 319 -45.12 8.80 5.29
C ASN A 319 -46.14 8.14 6.26
N GLY A 320 -46.13 6.81 6.38
CA GLY A 320 -47.04 6.02 7.20
C GLY A 320 -46.59 5.90 8.66
N ALA A 321 -47.50 5.43 9.52
CA ALA A 321 -47.23 5.22 10.94
C ALA A 321 -46.61 3.84 11.27
N GLY A 322 -46.59 2.92 10.29
CA GLY A 322 -45.93 1.61 10.40
C GLY A 322 -44.42 1.69 10.17
N SER A 323 -43.78 0.54 9.96
CA SER A 323 -42.35 0.46 9.63
C SER A 323 -42.14 -0.40 8.40
N LEU A 324 -41.09 -0.08 7.64
CA LEU A 324 -40.63 -0.91 6.55
C LEU A 324 -40.16 -2.28 7.08
N ALA A 325 -40.64 -3.37 6.48
CA ALA A 325 -40.26 -4.72 6.85
C ALA A 325 -39.93 -5.57 5.62
N ALA A 326 -38.91 -6.42 5.75
CA ALA A 326 -38.54 -7.42 4.77
C ALA A 326 -38.51 -8.81 5.41
N SER A 327 -38.98 -9.83 4.71
CA SER A 327 -39.00 -11.23 5.16
C SER A 327 -38.92 -12.22 4.00
N GLY A 328 -38.74 -13.51 4.30
CA GLY A 328 -38.57 -14.57 3.29
C GLY A 328 -37.14 -15.10 3.20
N GLU A 329 -36.92 -16.12 2.36
CA GLU A 329 -35.61 -16.77 2.24
C GLU A 329 -34.55 -15.82 1.68
N VAL A 330 -34.93 -14.99 0.70
CA VAL A 330 -34.01 -14.03 0.08
C VAL A 330 -33.63 -12.93 1.07
N ALA A 331 -34.57 -12.44 1.88
CA ALA A 331 -34.28 -11.48 2.95
C ALA A 331 -33.27 -12.07 3.95
N ALA A 332 -33.43 -13.33 4.35
CA ALA A 332 -32.49 -14.00 5.25
C ALA A 332 -31.10 -14.19 4.62
N GLN A 333 -31.03 -14.59 3.34
CA GLN A 333 -29.76 -14.76 2.62
C GLN A 333 -28.98 -13.44 2.48
N LEU A 334 -29.69 -12.35 2.16
CA LEU A 334 -29.13 -11.00 2.04
C LEU A 334 -28.99 -10.31 3.40
N GLY A 335 -29.39 -10.93 4.51
CA GLY A 335 -29.35 -10.32 5.84
C GLY A 335 -30.17 -9.03 5.95
N ILE A 336 -31.24 -8.89 5.16
CA ILE A 336 -32.17 -7.76 5.23
C ILE A 336 -33.11 -8.01 6.42
N GLY A 337 -32.69 -7.57 7.60
CA GLY A 337 -33.43 -7.75 8.84
C GLY A 337 -34.40 -6.59 9.12
N ALA A 338 -35.51 -6.89 9.81
CA ALA A 338 -36.42 -5.87 10.31
C ALA A 338 -35.76 -5.06 11.44
N ASN A 339 -35.10 -3.95 11.10
CA ASN A 339 -34.70 -2.97 12.10
C ASN A 339 -35.95 -2.23 12.55
N GLY A 340 -36.52 -2.67 13.68
CA GLY A 340 -37.73 -2.10 14.24
C GLY A 340 -37.62 -0.58 14.39
N GLY A 341 -38.48 0.15 13.67
CA GLY A 341 -38.68 1.60 13.82
C GLY A 341 -38.01 2.52 12.79
N THR A 342 -37.28 2.00 11.80
CA THR A 342 -36.57 2.85 10.81
C THR A 342 -37.26 2.88 9.44
N ALA A 343 -37.22 4.02 8.76
CA ALA A 343 -37.70 4.17 7.38
C ALA A 343 -36.77 3.50 6.35
N THR A 344 -35.62 2.96 6.78
CA THR A 344 -34.58 2.41 5.89
C THR A 344 -34.08 1.07 6.39
N LEU A 345 -34.11 0.05 5.53
CA LEU A 345 -33.49 -1.25 5.75
C LEU A 345 -32.21 -1.37 4.91
N HIS A 346 -31.20 -2.02 5.48
CA HIS A 346 -29.96 -2.35 4.78
C HIS A 346 -29.75 -3.85 4.76
N SER A 347 -29.14 -4.37 3.70
CA SER A 347 -28.62 -5.74 3.70
C SER A 347 -27.40 -5.86 4.63
N ARG A 348 -26.93 -7.09 4.85
CA ARG A 348 -25.53 -7.29 5.25
C ARG A 348 -24.60 -6.82 4.11
N ASP A 349 -23.33 -6.67 4.42
CA ASP A 349 -22.31 -6.44 3.40
C ASP A 349 -22.37 -7.54 2.32
N LEU A 350 -22.44 -7.12 1.05
CA LEU A 350 -22.52 -8.00 -0.11
C LEU A 350 -21.21 -8.73 -0.38
N ARG A 351 -20.10 -8.31 0.26
CA ARG A 351 -18.77 -8.91 0.20
C ARG A 351 -18.35 -9.15 -1.25
N ARG A 352 -18.35 -8.08 -2.04
CA ARG A 352 -17.93 -8.11 -3.43
C ARG A 352 -16.47 -8.57 -3.50
N ALA A 353 -16.20 -9.56 -4.34
CA ALA A 353 -14.85 -10.04 -4.60
C ALA A 353 -14.07 -9.08 -5.50
N ASP A 354 -13.18 -8.31 -4.89
CA ASP A 354 -12.21 -7.47 -5.59
C ASP A 354 -10.97 -8.27 -6.03
N VAL A 355 -10.67 -9.34 -5.29
CA VAL A 355 -9.59 -10.29 -5.53
C VAL A 355 -10.18 -11.65 -5.87
N GLY A 356 -9.63 -12.27 -6.91
CA GLY A 356 -9.95 -13.62 -7.34
C GLY A 356 -8.67 -14.37 -7.71
N LEU A 357 -8.78 -15.67 -8.02
CA LEU A 357 -7.61 -16.47 -8.40
C LEU A 357 -6.91 -15.94 -9.68
N GLY A 358 -7.64 -15.33 -10.62
CA GLY A 358 -7.03 -14.73 -11.81
C GLY A 358 -6.48 -13.32 -11.61
N THR A 359 -6.55 -12.78 -10.40
CA THR A 359 -6.02 -11.46 -10.08
C THR A 359 -4.50 -11.49 -10.07
N SER A 360 -3.84 -10.55 -10.76
CA SER A 360 -2.38 -10.41 -10.68
C SER A 360 -1.95 -9.96 -9.28
N LEU A 361 -0.84 -10.48 -8.79
CA LEU A 361 -0.31 -10.12 -7.47
C LEU A 361 0.02 -8.62 -7.38
N GLU A 362 0.46 -8.04 -8.49
CA GLU A 362 0.70 -6.59 -8.62
C GLU A 362 -0.58 -5.77 -8.45
N ARG A 363 -1.73 -6.30 -8.91
CA ARG A 363 -3.03 -5.63 -8.70
C ARG A 363 -3.47 -5.72 -7.24
N ILE A 364 -3.19 -6.82 -6.55
CA ILE A 364 -3.47 -6.96 -5.12
C ILE A 364 -2.59 -6.01 -4.30
N ALA A 365 -1.29 -5.99 -4.60
CA ALA A 365 -0.31 -5.13 -3.93
C ALA A 365 -0.48 -3.64 -4.27
N GLY A 366 -1.03 -3.33 -5.45
CA GLY A 366 -1.17 -1.96 -5.95
C GLY A 366 0.06 -1.42 -6.68
N HIS A 367 1.17 -2.17 -6.69
CA HIS A 367 2.43 -1.85 -7.35
C HIS A 367 3.09 -3.14 -7.87
N PRO A 368 4.11 -3.05 -8.75
CA PRO A 368 4.89 -4.22 -9.15
C PRO A 368 5.46 -4.95 -7.94
N VAL A 369 5.39 -6.28 -7.94
CA VAL A 369 5.94 -7.14 -6.89
C VAL A 369 6.81 -8.21 -7.52
N ASP A 370 8.04 -8.32 -7.01
CA ASP A 370 9.00 -9.36 -7.37
C ASP A 370 9.77 -9.83 -6.12
N GLY A 371 10.58 -10.87 -6.28
CA GLY A 371 11.43 -11.39 -5.21
C GLY A 371 11.03 -12.79 -4.77
N SER A 372 11.05 -13.04 -3.46
CA SER A 372 10.75 -14.36 -2.92
C SER A 372 10.24 -14.30 -1.49
N ILE A 373 9.27 -15.16 -1.20
CA ILE A 373 8.66 -15.32 0.13
C ILE A 373 9.03 -16.69 0.68
N THR A 374 9.32 -16.77 1.98
CA THR A 374 9.49 -18.05 2.67
C THR A 374 8.31 -18.28 3.59
N ILE A 375 7.59 -19.37 3.36
CA ILE A 375 6.44 -19.81 4.16
C ILE A 375 6.90 -20.98 5.01
N THR A 376 6.69 -20.88 6.32
CA THR A 376 6.99 -21.93 7.31
C THR A 376 5.71 -22.34 8.00
N SER A 377 5.33 -23.61 7.86
CA SER A 377 4.15 -24.18 8.52
C SER A 377 4.37 -24.36 10.03
N ARG A 378 3.27 -24.59 10.74
CA ARG A 378 3.22 -24.91 12.17
C ARG A 378 3.88 -26.24 12.49
N SER A 379 3.98 -27.16 11.52
CA SER A 379 4.78 -28.40 11.61
C SER A 379 6.29 -28.19 11.40
N GLY A 380 6.72 -26.97 11.04
CA GLY A 380 8.12 -26.62 10.77
C GLY A 380 8.57 -26.91 9.33
N ALA A 381 7.67 -27.33 8.44
CA ALA A 381 7.98 -27.48 7.03
C ALA A 381 8.04 -26.09 6.38
N ALA A 382 9.11 -25.80 5.64
CA ALA A 382 9.30 -24.50 5.01
C ALA A 382 9.54 -24.62 3.51
N ALA A 383 9.03 -23.68 2.73
CA ALA A 383 9.32 -23.53 1.32
C ALA A 383 9.52 -22.06 0.96
N THR A 384 10.49 -21.82 0.08
CA THR A 384 10.72 -20.50 -0.53
C THR A 384 10.06 -20.48 -1.91
N ILE A 385 9.17 -19.53 -2.13
CA ILE A 385 8.42 -19.34 -3.37
C ILE A 385 8.93 -18.08 -4.05
N ALA A 386 9.34 -18.21 -5.32
CA ALA A 386 9.71 -17.08 -6.14
C ALA A 386 8.44 -16.34 -6.62
N ILE A 387 8.45 -15.01 -6.50
CA ILE A 387 7.42 -14.12 -7.01
C ILE A 387 8.00 -13.37 -8.20
N THR A 388 7.39 -13.53 -9.36
CA THR A 388 7.82 -12.88 -10.61
C THR A 388 6.72 -11.98 -11.14
N ALA A 389 7.11 -10.96 -11.89
CA ALA A 389 6.19 -10.04 -12.55
C ALA A 389 5.13 -10.79 -13.38
N GLY A 390 3.89 -10.32 -13.32
CA GLY A 390 2.75 -10.92 -14.03
C GLY A 390 2.18 -12.20 -13.41
N MET A 391 2.70 -12.71 -12.29
CA MET A 391 2.07 -13.81 -11.56
C MET A 391 0.67 -13.43 -11.07
N THR A 392 -0.25 -14.39 -11.16
CA THR A 392 -1.58 -14.33 -10.55
C THR A 392 -1.65 -15.05 -9.21
N LEU A 393 -2.71 -14.84 -8.45
CA LEU A 393 -2.97 -15.61 -7.24
C LEU A 393 -3.11 -17.12 -7.52
N ALA A 394 -3.61 -17.51 -8.69
CA ALA A 394 -3.65 -18.91 -9.13
C ALA A 394 -2.25 -19.50 -9.35
N ASP A 395 -1.31 -18.69 -9.85
CA ASP A 395 0.09 -19.08 -10.02
C ASP A 395 0.75 -19.27 -8.65
N LEU A 396 0.55 -18.31 -7.73
CA LEU A 396 1.05 -18.40 -6.35
C LEU A 396 0.48 -19.60 -5.60
N SER A 397 -0.84 -19.79 -5.66
CA SER A 397 -1.55 -20.91 -5.01
C SER A 397 -0.95 -22.26 -5.43
N ARG A 398 -0.61 -22.40 -6.71
CA ARG A 398 0.03 -23.62 -7.22
C ARG A 398 1.51 -23.72 -6.94
N ALA A 399 2.25 -22.62 -6.96
CA ALA A 399 3.64 -22.64 -6.54
C ALA A 399 3.77 -23.15 -5.10
N VAL A 400 2.86 -22.73 -4.22
CA VAL A 400 2.77 -23.24 -2.84
C VAL A 400 2.35 -24.71 -2.81
N ALA A 401 1.27 -25.10 -3.51
CA ALA A 401 0.83 -26.49 -3.54
C ALA A 401 1.92 -27.45 -4.09
N GLY A 402 2.68 -27.01 -5.10
CA GLY A 402 3.78 -27.76 -5.71
C GLY A 402 5.01 -27.90 -4.83
N SER A 403 5.16 -27.08 -3.79
CA SER A 403 6.27 -27.16 -2.83
C SER A 403 6.12 -28.30 -1.80
N GLY A 404 4.91 -28.86 -1.66
CA GLY A 404 4.63 -29.99 -0.77
C GLY A 404 4.49 -29.64 0.72
N ILE A 405 4.51 -28.37 1.10
CA ILE A 405 4.18 -27.94 2.47
C ILE A 405 2.64 -28.01 2.69
N PRO A 406 2.17 -28.27 3.93
CA PRO A 406 0.74 -28.39 4.24
C PRO A 406 0.06 -27.01 4.38
N VAL A 407 0.27 -26.12 3.41
CA VAL A 407 -0.25 -24.76 3.38
C VAL A 407 -1.00 -24.52 2.07
N THR A 408 -2.13 -23.82 2.15
CA THR A 408 -2.88 -23.37 0.99
C THR A 408 -2.91 -21.85 0.94
N VAL A 409 -2.79 -21.29 -0.26
CA VAL A 409 -2.98 -19.86 -0.52
C VAL A 409 -4.21 -19.69 -1.40
N GLY A 410 -5.08 -18.76 -1.01
CA GLY A 410 -6.32 -18.47 -1.72
C GLY A 410 -6.78 -17.05 -1.49
N VAL A 411 -8.04 -16.81 -1.83
CA VAL A 411 -8.75 -15.57 -1.51
C VAL A 411 -9.39 -15.74 -0.14
N ASN A 412 -9.35 -14.71 0.69
CA ASN A 412 -10.03 -14.72 1.98
C ASN A 412 -11.56 -14.75 1.83
N ALA A 413 -12.27 -14.98 2.93
CA ALA A 413 -13.73 -15.07 2.94
C ALA A 413 -14.46 -13.78 2.50
N TRP A 414 -13.80 -12.63 2.54
CA TRP A 414 -14.35 -11.34 2.11
C TRP A 414 -14.15 -11.06 0.63
N GLY A 415 -13.23 -11.77 -0.04
CA GLY A 415 -12.92 -11.52 -1.43
C GLY A 415 -12.01 -10.32 -1.66
N ASP A 416 -11.40 -9.75 -0.62
CA ASP A 416 -10.64 -8.50 -0.70
C ASP A 416 -9.12 -8.71 -0.60
N ALA A 417 -8.67 -9.89 -0.17
CA ALA A 417 -7.25 -10.15 0.06
C ALA A 417 -6.83 -11.61 -0.11
N VAL A 418 -5.52 -11.82 -0.01
CA VAL A 418 -4.90 -13.14 0.04
C VAL A 418 -5.03 -13.70 1.46
N GLU A 419 -5.47 -14.95 1.55
CA GLU A 419 -5.43 -15.74 2.79
C GLU A 419 -4.44 -16.89 2.63
N VAL A 420 -3.63 -17.11 3.67
CA VAL A 420 -2.72 -18.25 3.76
C VAL A 420 -3.13 -19.09 4.96
N VAL A 421 -3.55 -20.33 4.69
CA VAL A 421 -4.06 -21.27 5.69
C VAL A 421 -3.13 -22.48 5.80
N ASP A 422 -2.72 -22.78 7.02
CA ASP A 422 -1.93 -23.94 7.38
C ASP A 422 -2.84 -25.08 7.86
N HIS A 423 -2.72 -26.24 7.21
CA HIS A 423 -3.49 -27.45 7.52
C HIS A 423 -2.74 -28.41 8.45
N SER A 424 -1.60 -28.01 8.99
CA SER A 424 -0.82 -28.78 9.95
C SER A 424 -1.21 -28.49 11.39
N ASN A 425 -1.31 -29.55 12.20
CA ASN A 425 -1.64 -29.47 13.63
C ASN A 425 -0.41 -29.20 14.52
N GLY A 426 0.60 -28.49 14.00
CA GLY A 426 1.85 -28.27 14.73
C GLY A 426 1.76 -27.18 15.82
N PRO A 427 2.64 -27.20 16.83
CA PRO A 427 2.62 -26.23 17.92
C PRO A 427 3.29 -24.89 17.57
N ALA A 428 4.06 -24.82 16.47
CA ALA A 428 4.65 -23.57 16.02
C ALA A 428 3.58 -22.64 15.42
N SER A 429 3.96 -21.39 15.14
CA SER A 429 3.13 -20.45 14.37
C SER A 429 3.41 -20.61 12.89
N LEU A 430 2.38 -20.44 12.06
CA LEU A 430 2.56 -20.20 10.62
C LEU A 430 3.36 -18.91 10.50
N SER A 431 4.45 -18.90 9.72
CA SER A 431 5.30 -17.72 9.52
C SER A 431 5.55 -17.49 8.05
N ILE A 432 5.39 -16.24 7.61
CA ILE A 432 5.66 -15.80 6.26
C ILE A 432 6.60 -14.61 6.33
N VAL A 433 7.75 -14.72 5.67
CA VAL A 433 8.78 -13.69 5.66
C VAL A 433 9.25 -13.41 4.24
N ASP A 434 9.54 -12.14 3.98
CA ASP A 434 10.21 -11.72 2.76
C ASP A 434 11.66 -12.18 2.78
N SER A 435 12.03 -12.96 1.77
CA SER A 435 13.42 -13.36 1.54
C SER A 435 14.12 -12.34 0.64
N THR A 436 13.42 -11.85 -0.38
CA THR A 436 13.82 -10.71 -1.23
C THR A 436 12.57 -9.97 -1.75
N GLY A 437 12.69 -8.67 -2.06
CA GLY A 437 11.68 -7.92 -2.84
C GLY A 437 10.39 -7.47 -2.12
N GLY A 438 10.14 -7.87 -0.87
CA GLY A 438 9.04 -7.31 -0.06
C GLY A 438 7.63 -7.75 -0.47
N ALA A 439 7.50 -8.81 -1.28
CA ALA A 439 6.23 -9.30 -1.80
C ALA A 439 5.23 -9.73 -0.71
N ALA A 440 5.68 -10.34 0.39
CA ALA A 440 4.80 -10.72 1.50
C ALA A 440 4.25 -9.49 2.22
N ALA A 441 5.08 -8.46 2.44
CA ALA A 441 4.61 -7.19 3.00
C ALA A 441 3.63 -6.47 2.06
N ALA A 442 3.91 -6.44 0.76
CA ALA A 442 3.07 -5.84 -0.26
C ALA A 442 1.69 -6.52 -0.38
N LEU A 443 1.65 -7.85 -0.27
CA LEU A 443 0.42 -8.64 -0.22
C LEU A 443 -0.23 -8.66 1.18
N ARG A 444 0.38 -7.99 2.17
CA ARG A 444 -0.07 -7.91 3.57
C ARG A 444 -0.16 -9.26 4.28
N ILE A 445 0.64 -10.24 3.85
CA ILE A 445 0.72 -11.58 4.43
C ILE A 445 2.03 -11.82 5.20
N ALA A 446 2.91 -10.82 5.31
CA ALA A 446 4.12 -10.92 6.13
C ALA A 446 3.76 -10.97 7.62
N GLY A 447 4.34 -11.90 8.37
CA GLY A 447 4.13 -12.03 9.81
C GLY A 447 4.03 -13.48 10.28
N ALA A 448 3.59 -13.65 11.53
CA ALA A 448 3.38 -14.95 12.13
C ALA A 448 1.99 -15.08 12.76
N SER A 449 1.37 -16.26 12.66
CA SER A 449 0.05 -16.57 13.19
C SER A 449 0.04 -17.89 13.96
N SER A 450 -0.45 -17.83 15.21
CA SER A 450 -0.62 -19.00 16.06
C SER A 450 -1.92 -19.76 15.78
N THR A 451 -2.89 -19.13 15.10
CA THR A 451 -4.16 -19.77 14.70
C THR A 451 -4.00 -20.61 13.44
N GLY A 452 -2.92 -20.40 12.68
CA GLY A 452 -2.67 -21.09 11.41
C GLY A 452 -3.32 -20.44 10.20
N SER A 453 -3.86 -19.23 10.33
CA SER A 453 -4.28 -18.41 9.18
C SER A 453 -3.67 -17.01 9.27
N ILE A 454 -3.20 -16.49 8.14
CA ILE A 454 -2.79 -15.11 7.93
C ILE A 454 -3.69 -14.52 6.83
N ASP A 455 -4.41 -13.45 7.16
CA ASP A 455 -5.32 -12.74 6.25
C ASP A 455 -4.77 -11.34 5.96
N GLY A 456 -4.60 -11.03 4.67
CA GLY A 456 -4.14 -9.73 4.18
C GLY A 456 -5.21 -8.63 4.11
N THR A 457 -6.43 -8.88 4.62
CA THR A 457 -7.60 -7.99 4.48
C THR A 457 -7.30 -6.51 4.75
N ARG A 458 -7.88 -5.66 3.90
CA ARG A 458 -7.89 -4.20 4.07
C ARG A 458 -9.13 -3.73 4.83
N THR A 459 -10.17 -4.54 4.83
CA THR A 459 -11.41 -4.26 5.54
C THR A 459 -11.19 -4.26 7.05
N ARG A 460 -11.84 -3.33 7.75
CA ARG A 460 -11.84 -3.23 9.21
C ARG A 460 -13.28 -3.16 9.70
N HIS A 461 -13.53 -3.76 10.87
CA HIS A 461 -14.83 -3.73 11.51
C HIS A 461 -14.74 -3.09 12.87
N LEU A 462 -15.62 -2.11 13.09
CA LEU A 462 -15.85 -1.47 14.36
C LEU A 462 -17.28 -1.79 14.80
N SER A 463 -17.42 -2.44 15.95
CA SER A 463 -18.73 -2.66 16.57
C SER A 463 -18.96 -1.60 17.63
N LEU A 464 -20.16 -1.03 17.62
CA LEU A 464 -20.61 -0.04 18.60
C LEU A 464 -21.68 -0.68 19.49
N ASP A 465 -21.60 -0.47 20.80
CA ASP A 465 -22.61 -0.95 21.76
C ASP A 465 -23.56 0.15 22.23
N GLY A 466 -23.33 1.39 21.80
CA GLY A 466 -24.16 2.56 22.09
C GLY A 466 -23.71 3.32 23.34
N SER A 467 -22.62 2.91 24.00
CA SER A 467 -22.02 3.63 25.12
C SER A 467 -20.90 4.59 24.70
N GLU A 468 -20.48 4.55 23.44
CA GLU A 468 -19.37 5.33 22.91
C GLU A 468 -19.75 6.82 22.73
N SER A 469 -18.90 7.73 23.23
CA SER A 469 -19.02 9.15 22.91
C SER A 469 -18.39 9.46 21.54
N ALA A 470 -18.67 10.64 20.98
CA ALA A 470 -18.07 11.08 19.72
C ALA A 470 -16.53 11.09 19.78
N GLU A 471 -15.95 11.49 20.92
CA GLU A 471 -14.50 11.49 21.15
C GLU A 471 -13.95 10.07 21.28
N MET A 472 -14.72 9.15 21.87
CA MET A 472 -14.35 7.73 21.92
C MET A 472 -14.34 7.13 20.51
N LEU A 473 -15.33 7.49 19.67
CA LEU A 473 -15.37 7.06 18.27
C LEU A 473 -14.14 7.52 17.49
N VAL A 474 -13.72 8.79 17.65
CA VAL A 474 -12.46 9.27 17.05
C VAL A 474 -11.28 8.43 17.53
N SER A 475 -11.12 8.24 18.84
CA SER A 475 -10.01 7.44 19.38
C SER A 475 -10.03 5.98 18.92
N MET A 476 -11.21 5.40 18.67
CA MET A 476 -11.35 4.04 18.13
C MET A 476 -10.97 3.99 16.65
N LEU A 477 -11.34 5.02 15.88
CA LEU A 477 -11.03 5.13 14.46
C LEU A 477 -9.55 5.42 14.22
N ASP A 478 -8.93 6.30 15.02
CA ASP A 478 -7.48 6.57 14.97
C ASP A 478 -6.62 5.34 15.31
N GLY A 479 -7.23 4.32 15.91
CA GLY A 479 -6.59 3.02 16.12
C GLY A 479 -6.42 2.20 14.83
N PHE A 480 -7.05 2.59 13.72
CA PHE A 480 -6.89 1.95 12.42
C PHE A 480 -5.78 2.63 11.62
N ASP A 481 -4.83 1.83 11.13
CA ASP A 481 -3.78 2.34 10.23
C ASP A 481 -4.36 2.92 8.93
N GLY A 482 -3.87 4.10 8.54
CA GLY A 482 -4.16 4.69 7.22
C GLY A 482 -5.38 5.62 7.17
N ILE A 483 -6.04 5.87 8.30
CA ILE A 483 -7.11 6.86 8.41
C ILE A 483 -6.79 7.90 9.49
N ASP A 484 -7.36 9.09 9.34
CA ASP A 484 -7.38 10.16 10.34
C ASP A 484 -8.83 10.49 10.65
N ALA A 485 -9.24 10.40 11.92
CA ALA A 485 -10.58 10.76 12.34
C ALA A 485 -10.53 12.03 13.21
N SER A 486 -11.46 12.95 13.00
CA SER A 486 -11.57 14.16 13.81
C SER A 486 -12.99 14.64 13.95
N LEU A 487 -13.26 15.40 15.01
CA LEU A 487 -14.55 16.07 15.20
C LEU A 487 -14.45 17.52 14.75
N VAL A 488 -15.38 17.91 13.89
CA VAL A 488 -15.53 19.29 13.39
C VAL A 488 -16.86 19.83 13.91
N THR A 489 -16.84 20.98 14.57
CA THR A 489 -18.07 21.68 14.96
C THR A 489 -18.43 22.70 13.89
N GLY A 490 -19.62 22.58 13.31
CA GLY A 490 -20.15 23.53 12.34
C GLY A 490 -20.58 24.86 12.99
N ASP A 491 -20.83 25.86 12.16
CA ASP A 491 -21.35 27.17 12.60
C ASP A 491 -22.77 27.07 13.19
N ASP A 492 -23.49 26.00 12.85
CA ASP A 492 -24.78 25.58 13.41
C ASP A 492 -24.66 24.96 14.82
N GLY A 493 -23.44 24.71 15.29
CA GLY A 493 -23.17 24.01 16.54
C GLY A 493 -23.30 22.49 16.45
N GLU A 494 -23.54 21.95 15.24
CA GLU A 494 -23.59 20.50 15.02
C GLU A 494 -22.18 19.90 14.99
N LEU A 495 -22.02 18.73 15.60
CA LEU A 495 -20.78 17.96 15.57
C LEU A 495 -20.80 17.03 14.35
N ARG A 496 -19.78 17.15 13.51
CA ARG A 496 -19.55 16.30 12.34
C ARG A 496 -18.28 15.48 12.55
N LEU A 497 -18.37 14.18 12.32
CA LEU A 497 -17.21 13.29 12.29
C LEU A 497 -16.59 13.36 10.89
N SER A 498 -15.35 13.84 10.80
CA SER A 498 -14.55 13.82 9.58
C SER A 498 -13.65 12.59 9.62
N ILE A 499 -13.64 11.81 8.55
CA ILE A 499 -12.76 10.64 8.39
C ILE A 499 -12.05 10.80 7.06
N GLU A 500 -10.72 10.85 7.09
CA GLU A 500 -9.87 11.06 5.92
C GLU A 500 -8.90 9.89 5.74
N SER A 501 -8.58 9.57 4.49
CA SER A 501 -7.50 8.64 4.16
C SER A 501 -6.17 9.36 4.28
N LEU A 502 -5.21 8.79 5.00
CA LEU A 502 -3.85 9.34 5.07
C LEU A 502 -3.07 9.16 3.75
N ALA A 503 -3.56 8.29 2.86
CA ALA A 503 -2.95 8.04 1.56
C ALA A 503 -3.76 8.70 0.44
N THR A 504 -3.07 9.40 -0.45
CA THR A 504 -3.69 10.04 -1.63
C THR A 504 -3.89 9.05 -2.76
N GLY A 505 -4.67 9.44 -3.78
CA GLY A 505 -4.93 8.62 -4.96
C GLY A 505 -6.22 7.82 -4.87
N ARG A 506 -6.81 7.52 -6.02
CA ARG A 506 -8.17 6.96 -6.15
C ARG A 506 -8.31 5.56 -5.54
N ARG A 507 -7.21 4.81 -5.49
CA ARG A 507 -7.17 3.47 -4.87
C ARG A 507 -7.24 3.50 -3.34
N ASN A 508 -7.01 4.67 -2.74
CA ASN A 508 -6.99 4.85 -1.30
C ASN A 508 -8.27 5.53 -0.80
N ASP A 509 -9.31 5.60 -1.63
CA ASP A 509 -10.66 6.00 -1.22
C ASP A 509 -11.18 5.07 -0.12
N LEU A 510 -11.77 5.67 0.90
CA LEU A 510 -12.40 4.93 2.00
C LEU A 510 -13.81 4.53 1.58
N SER A 511 -14.08 3.22 1.57
CA SER A 511 -15.46 2.72 1.55
C SER A 511 -15.91 2.48 2.98
N LEU A 512 -16.85 3.29 3.44
CA LEU A 512 -17.39 3.23 4.80
C LEU A 512 -18.86 2.87 4.75
N SER A 513 -19.23 1.78 5.42
CA SER A 513 -20.62 1.34 5.56
C SER A 513 -20.97 1.29 7.04
N ILE A 514 -21.96 2.10 7.44
CA ILE A 514 -22.42 2.21 8.83
C ILE A 514 -23.83 1.66 8.92
N THR A 515 -24.11 0.85 9.94
CA THR A 515 -25.45 0.31 10.19
C THR A 515 -25.80 0.36 11.66
N GLY A 516 -27.11 0.43 11.96
CA GLY A 516 -27.60 0.48 13.33
C GLY A 516 -27.50 1.87 13.97
N THR A 517 -27.25 2.90 13.17
CA THR A 517 -27.18 4.31 13.59
C THR A 517 -27.90 5.21 12.59
N ASP A 518 -28.29 6.42 13.00
CA ASP A 518 -28.85 7.45 12.11
C ASP A 518 -27.79 8.35 11.46
N LEU A 519 -26.51 7.97 11.52
CA LEU A 519 -25.42 8.72 10.88
C LEU A 519 -25.53 8.63 9.36
N GLU A 520 -25.56 9.79 8.71
CA GLU A 520 -25.49 9.91 7.26
C GLU A 520 -24.06 10.23 6.83
N LEU A 521 -23.57 9.53 5.80
CA LEU A 521 -22.24 9.74 5.24
C LEU A 521 -22.34 10.66 4.03
N VAL A 522 -21.58 11.75 4.07
CA VAL A 522 -21.41 12.66 2.93
C VAL A 522 -19.94 12.60 2.50
N THR A 523 -19.71 12.31 1.22
CA THR A 523 -18.36 12.34 0.64
C THR A 523 -17.95 13.79 0.41
N ALA A 524 -17.01 14.30 1.20
CA ALA A 524 -16.49 15.66 1.03
C ALA A 524 -15.55 15.77 -0.17
N SER A 525 -14.71 14.76 -0.39
CA SER A 525 -13.78 14.67 -1.52
C SER A 525 -13.46 13.20 -1.82
N ARG A 526 -13.15 12.89 -3.08
CA ARG A 526 -12.61 11.60 -3.52
C ARG A 526 -11.12 11.73 -3.80
N GLY A 527 -10.36 10.69 -3.49
CA GLY A 527 -8.96 10.56 -3.85
C GLY A 527 -8.77 10.61 -5.36
N ARG A 528 -7.78 11.38 -5.80
CA ARG A 528 -7.44 11.53 -7.22
C ARG A 528 -5.98 11.20 -7.41
N ASP A 529 -5.68 10.43 -8.44
CA ASP A 529 -4.30 10.19 -8.85
C ASP A 529 -3.75 11.46 -9.53
N ALA A 530 -2.51 11.82 -9.24
CA ALA A 530 -1.77 12.81 -9.99
C ALA A 530 -1.64 12.36 -11.45
N ARG A 531 -1.87 13.27 -12.40
CA ARG A 531 -1.78 13.05 -13.85
C ARG A 531 -0.65 13.89 -14.41
N ILE A 532 0.34 13.25 -15.04
CA ILE A 532 1.57 13.89 -15.49
C ILE A 532 1.80 13.55 -16.95
N LEU A 533 1.88 14.55 -17.80
CA LEU A 533 2.25 14.37 -19.20
C LEU A 533 3.75 14.64 -19.35
N ILE A 534 4.53 13.62 -19.70
CA ILE A 534 5.96 13.76 -19.92
C ILE A 534 6.24 13.63 -21.41
N SER A 535 6.93 14.61 -21.97
CA SER A 535 7.42 14.56 -23.33
C SER A 535 8.93 14.85 -23.35
N PRO A 536 9.75 14.00 -23.99
CA PRO A 536 11.19 14.27 -24.12
C PRO A 536 11.50 15.46 -25.05
N ASP A 537 10.56 15.85 -25.92
CA ASP A 537 10.63 17.00 -26.86
C ASP A 537 9.22 17.65 -27.01
N ASP A 538 9.03 18.63 -27.89
CA ASP A 538 7.72 19.23 -28.27
C ASP A 538 6.74 18.23 -28.96
N GLY A 539 6.98 16.92 -28.86
CA GLY A 539 6.19 15.84 -29.44
C GLY A 539 5.02 15.35 -28.58
N ALA A 540 4.48 14.19 -28.96
CA ALA A 540 3.40 13.54 -28.22
C ALA A 540 3.93 12.98 -26.89
N GLY A 541 3.48 13.57 -25.77
CA GLY A 541 3.84 13.12 -24.43
C GLY A 541 3.18 11.81 -24.00
N THR A 542 3.79 11.14 -23.01
CA THR A 542 3.23 9.98 -22.30
C THR A 542 2.51 10.45 -21.05
N LEU A 543 1.21 10.14 -20.94
CA LEU A 543 0.45 10.41 -19.72
C LEU A 543 0.71 9.30 -18.71
N LEU A 544 1.20 9.69 -17.54
CA LEU A 544 1.45 8.83 -16.39
C LEU A 544 0.54 9.23 -15.24
N THR A 545 0.23 8.27 -14.38
CA THR A 545 -0.52 8.49 -13.16
C THR A 545 0.27 8.04 -11.94
N ARG A 546 0.12 8.77 -10.83
CA ARG A 546 0.71 8.41 -9.54
C ARG A 546 -0.29 8.68 -8.43
N ALA A 547 -0.33 7.81 -7.43
CA ALA A 547 -1.21 8.00 -6.28
C ALA A 547 -0.77 9.19 -5.41
N SER A 548 0.53 9.50 -5.39
CA SER A 548 1.14 10.56 -4.59
C SER A 548 1.69 11.69 -5.45
N ASN A 549 1.73 12.89 -4.86
CA ASN A 549 2.44 14.06 -5.40
C ASN A 549 3.96 14.00 -5.13
N HIS A 550 4.42 13.08 -4.28
CA HIS A 550 5.83 12.80 -4.05
C HIS A 550 6.23 11.57 -4.87
N ILE A 551 7.05 11.75 -5.90
CA ILE A 551 7.30 10.73 -6.93
C ILE A 551 8.79 10.45 -7.01
N ASP A 552 9.20 9.26 -6.59
CA ASP A 552 10.60 8.81 -6.52
C ASP A 552 10.93 7.69 -7.52
N ASP A 553 9.93 7.16 -8.22
CA ASP A 553 10.03 6.00 -9.12
C ASP A 553 10.09 6.39 -10.61
N LEU A 554 9.87 7.67 -10.92
CA LEU A 554 9.68 8.13 -12.28
C LEU A 554 11.00 8.30 -13.05
N ILE A 555 12.01 8.87 -12.39
CA ILE A 555 13.34 9.11 -12.95
C ILE A 555 14.34 8.54 -11.96
N ALA A 556 15.14 7.56 -12.38
CA ALA A 556 16.12 6.91 -11.52
C ALA A 556 17.06 7.95 -10.88
N GLY A 557 17.04 8.05 -9.55
CA GLY A 557 17.87 8.96 -8.77
C GLY A 557 17.35 10.40 -8.67
N ALA A 558 16.14 10.69 -9.16
CA ALA A 558 15.48 11.98 -8.96
C ALA A 558 14.12 11.79 -8.29
N ILE A 559 13.77 12.77 -7.46
CA ILE A 559 12.47 12.84 -6.78
C ILE A 559 11.75 14.07 -7.33
N LEU A 560 10.50 13.89 -7.74
CA LEU A 560 9.64 14.94 -8.26
C LEU A 560 8.50 15.20 -7.27
N ASP A 561 8.46 16.41 -6.74
CA ASP A 561 7.37 16.90 -5.90
C ASP A 561 6.42 17.78 -6.73
N LEU A 562 5.17 17.34 -6.85
CA LEU A 562 4.12 18.07 -7.56
C LEU A 562 3.41 19.03 -6.62
N HIS A 563 3.39 20.32 -6.98
CA HIS A 563 2.78 21.37 -6.15
C HIS A 563 1.46 21.91 -6.72
N ALA A 564 1.36 22.01 -8.04
CA ALA A 564 0.19 22.57 -8.71
C ALA A 564 0.06 22.03 -10.15
N ALA A 565 -1.15 22.06 -10.69
CA ALA A 565 -1.39 21.79 -12.10
C ALA A 565 -0.92 22.98 -12.97
N SER A 566 -0.48 22.69 -14.20
CA SER A 566 -0.06 23.68 -15.19
C SER A 566 -0.54 23.27 -16.57
N ASP A 567 -1.14 24.22 -17.30
CA ASP A 567 -1.47 24.06 -18.73
C ASP A 567 -0.28 24.40 -19.64
N GLU A 568 0.75 25.05 -19.09
CA GLU A 568 2.01 25.35 -19.76
C GLU A 568 3.03 24.24 -19.52
N VAL A 569 3.87 23.97 -20.52
CA VAL A 569 4.94 22.96 -20.44
C VAL A 569 6.00 23.40 -19.44
N VAL A 570 6.23 22.58 -18.41
CA VAL A 570 7.29 22.79 -17.41
C VAL A 570 8.54 22.02 -17.81
N THR A 571 9.65 22.71 -18.06
CA THR A 571 10.94 22.09 -18.38
C THR A 571 11.73 21.78 -17.10
N VAL A 572 11.98 20.49 -16.84
CA VAL A 572 12.86 20.04 -15.75
C VAL A 572 14.25 19.74 -16.31
N THR A 573 15.29 20.38 -15.80
CA THR A 573 16.68 20.16 -16.22
C THR A 573 17.47 19.47 -15.11
N ILE A 574 17.99 18.27 -15.38
CA ILE A 574 18.91 17.56 -14.48
C ILE A 574 20.33 17.82 -14.96
N ALA A 575 21.12 18.50 -14.13
CA ALA A 575 22.51 18.84 -14.43
C ALA A 575 23.42 18.53 -13.24
N PRO A 576 24.70 18.19 -13.47
CA PRO A 576 25.69 18.10 -12.41
C PRO A 576 25.74 19.40 -11.60
N SER A 577 25.85 19.28 -10.28
CA SER A 577 26.00 20.43 -9.37
C SER A 577 27.19 20.23 -8.45
N ASP A 578 28.11 21.20 -8.43
CA ASP A 578 29.27 21.21 -7.54
C ASP A 578 28.96 21.81 -6.17
N GLN A 579 27.75 22.38 -5.97
CA GLN A 579 27.35 23.02 -4.71
C GLN A 579 27.48 22.12 -3.48
N PRO A 580 27.06 20.83 -3.51
CA PRO A 580 27.27 19.94 -2.38
C PRO A 580 28.76 19.72 -2.06
N ILE A 581 29.63 19.71 -3.08
CA ILE A 581 31.08 19.55 -2.91
C ILE A 581 31.66 20.79 -2.21
N PHE A 582 31.26 22.00 -2.64
CA PHE A 582 31.64 23.24 -1.96
C PHE A 582 31.23 23.22 -0.48
N GLY A 583 29.97 22.86 -0.21
CA GLY A 583 29.45 22.77 1.15
C GLY A 583 30.25 21.79 2.02
N ALA A 584 30.56 20.60 1.49
CA ALA A 584 31.34 19.58 2.19
C ALA A 584 32.78 20.05 2.48
N VAL A 585 33.47 20.66 1.50
CA VAL A 585 34.84 21.16 1.68
C VAL A 585 34.88 22.33 2.67
N ALA A 586 33.93 23.26 2.60
CA ALA A 586 33.82 24.38 3.54
C ALA A 586 33.57 23.89 4.98
N ALA A 587 32.69 22.90 5.14
CA ALA A 587 32.43 22.25 6.43
C ALA A 587 33.68 21.55 6.98
N PHE A 588 34.39 20.79 6.14
CA PHE A 588 35.64 20.14 6.50
C PHE A 588 36.72 21.15 6.96
N VAL A 589 36.93 22.21 6.18
CA VAL A 589 37.89 23.27 6.54
C VAL A 589 37.52 23.95 7.84
N THR A 590 36.23 24.18 8.08
CA THR A 590 35.72 24.77 9.32
C THR A 590 35.98 23.85 10.51
N ALA A 591 35.66 22.56 10.40
CA ALA A 591 35.92 21.56 11.43
C ALA A 591 37.43 21.43 11.72
N LEU A 592 38.27 21.39 10.69
CA LEU A 592 39.72 21.32 10.82
C LEU A 592 40.28 22.57 11.53
N ARG A 593 39.80 23.77 11.17
CA ARG A 593 40.17 25.02 11.83
C ARG A 593 39.78 25.01 13.30
N GLN A 594 38.58 24.56 13.64
CA GLN A 594 38.11 24.44 15.02
C GLN A 594 38.95 23.45 15.81
N ALA A 595 39.23 22.27 15.26
CA ALA A 595 40.05 21.23 15.90
C ALA A 595 41.47 21.74 16.19
N ILE A 596 42.13 22.37 15.22
CA ILE A 596 43.46 22.95 15.41
C ILE A 596 43.42 24.07 16.45
N SER A 597 42.39 24.93 16.43
CA SER A 597 42.23 26.01 17.41
C SER A 597 42.07 25.48 18.83
N GLN A 598 41.21 24.46 19.03
CA GLN A 598 41.01 23.82 20.33
C GLN A 598 42.28 23.13 20.82
N LEU A 599 42.97 22.38 19.95
CA LEU A 599 44.26 21.77 20.28
C LEU A 599 45.28 22.83 20.69
N ARG A 600 45.36 23.96 19.97
CA ARG A 600 46.25 25.09 20.33
C ARG A 600 45.88 25.69 21.68
N GLN A 601 44.62 25.99 21.92
CA GLN A 601 44.16 26.55 23.19
C GLN A 601 44.48 25.60 24.36
N ALA A 602 44.16 24.31 24.22
CA ALA A 602 44.39 23.29 25.23
C ALA A 602 45.88 23.04 25.53
N THR A 603 46.78 23.41 24.61
CA THR A 603 48.24 23.19 24.76
C THR A 603 49.04 24.48 24.83
N SER A 604 48.37 25.62 24.98
CA SER A 604 48.99 26.95 25.01
C SER A 604 49.73 27.21 26.33
N VAL A 605 50.69 28.14 26.28
CA VAL A 605 51.33 28.73 27.45
C VAL A 605 51.21 30.23 27.31
N ASN A 606 50.66 30.90 28.33
CA ASN A 606 50.73 32.34 28.42
C ASN A 606 51.96 32.73 29.26
N PRO A 607 53.01 33.30 28.65
CA PRO A 607 54.25 33.65 29.33
C PRO A 607 54.10 34.82 30.32
N GLU A 608 53.04 35.63 30.21
CA GLU A 608 52.82 36.78 31.09
C GLU A 608 52.09 36.40 32.39
N THR A 609 51.20 35.42 32.33
CA THR A 609 50.39 34.97 33.47
C THR A 609 50.82 33.61 34.03
N ASP A 610 51.84 32.97 33.43
CA ASP A 610 52.25 31.56 33.67
C ASP A 610 51.07 30.56 33.67
N THR A 611 50.01 30.89 32.94
CA THR A 611 48.84 30.01 32.79
C THR A 611 49.07 29.06 31.62
N ARG A 612 48.76 27.78 31.85
CA ARG A 612 48.99 26.68 30.90
C ARG A 612 47.66 26.04 30.55
N GLY A 613 47.48 25.70 29.27
CA GLY A 613 46.33 24.93 28.82
C GLY A 613 46.27 23.56 29.49
N ALA A 614 45.07 23.00 29.61
CA ALA A 614 44.82 21.74 30.35
C ALA A 614 45.62 20.53 29.82
N LEU A 615 45.98 20.52 28.53
CA LEU A 615 46.77 19.48 27.88
C LEU A 615 48.23 19.90 27.61
N TYR A 616 48.70 20.96 28.26
CA TYR A 616 50.09 21.39 28.12
C TYR A 616 51.06 20.28 28.56
N GLY A 617 52.02 19.94 27.69
CA GLY A 617 52.95 18.82 27.91
C GLY A 617 52.37 17.43 27.63
N GLY A 618 51.08 17.33 27.25
CA GLY A 618 50.43 16.07 26.89
C GLY A 618 51.02 15.45 25.63
N VAL A 619 51.33 14.15 25.69
CA VAL A 619 51.95 13.42 24.59
C VAL A 619 50.95 13.19 23.45
N ALA A 620 49.70 12.86 23.78
CA ALA A 620 48.64 12.67 22.79
C ALA A 620 48.35 13.95 22.00
N ALA A 621 48.17 15.08 22.69
CA ALA A 621 47.90 16.38 22.05
C ALA A 621 49.06 16.87 21.15
N THR A 622 50.30 16.64 21.58
CA THR A 622 51.49 16.99 20.77
C THR A 622 51.60 16.11 19.53
N ARG A 623 51.34 14.80 19.66
CA ARG A 623 51.33 13.86 18.52
C ARG A 623 50.20 14.18 17.54
N ALA A 624 49.00 14.47 18.01
CA ALA A 624 47.87 14.87 17.18
C ALA A 624 48.19 16.13 16.38
N ARG A 625 48.79 17.15 17.01
CA ARG A 625 49.23 18.37 16.32
C ARG A 625 50.26 18.08 15.23
N ASN A 626 51.22 17.20 15.50
CA ASN A 626 52.24 16.82 14.52
C ASN A 626 51.65 15.98 13.37
N ALA A 627 50.68 15.10 13.66
CA ALA A 627 49.98 14.30 12.65
C ALA A 627 49.17 15.20 11.71
N LEU A 628 48.41 16.16 12.26
CA LEU A 628 47.71 17.17 11.46
C LEU A 628 48.67 17.99 10.58
N ARG A 629 49.81 18.40 11.12
CA ARG A 629 50.84 19.11 10.33
C ARG A 629 51.45 18.22 9.24
N SER A 630 51.60 16.92 9.50
CA SER A 630 52.07 15.96 8.50
C SER A 630 51.06 15.78 7.37
N LEU A 631 49.77 15.64 7.70
CA LEU A 631 48.67 15.55 6.74
C LEU A 631 48.52 16.82 5.90
N ALA A 632 48.73 18.00 6.52
CA ALA A 632 48.72 19.27 5.82
C ALA A 632 49.75 19.34 4.68
N GLY A 633 50.89 18.65 4.85
CA GLY A 633 51.98 18.61 3.88
C GLY A 633 51.96 17.43 2.92
N SER A 634 51.02 16.49 3.08
CA SER A 634 50.96 15.28 2.26
C SER A 634 50.28 15.49 0.91
N THR A 635 50.44 14.49 0.05
CA THR A 635 49.75 14.36 -1.23
C THR A 635 48.59 13.36 -1.10
N PHE A 636 47.54 13.58 -1.88
CA PHE A 636 46.28 12.85 -1.83
C PHE A 636 45.83 12.45 -3.23
N GLY A 637 45.03 11.40 -3.29
CA GLY A 637 44.48 10.84 -4.52
C GLY A 637 45.53 10.16 -5.42
N PRO A 638 45.08 9.54 -6.52
CA PRO A 638 45.94 8.78 -7.44
C PRO A 638 47.02 9.64 -8.12
N ASP A 639 46.75 10.93 -8.31
CA ASP A 639 47.65 11.89 -8.97
C ASP A 639 48.68 12.55 -8.02
N GLY A 640 48.61 12.27 -6.72
CA GLY A 640 49.54 12.86 -5.74
C GLY A 640 49.42 14.39 -5.61
N ARG A 641 48.18 14.92 -5.55
CA ARG A 641 47.91 16.37 -5.44
C ARG A 641 47.91 16.83 -3.97
N ARG A 642 48.29 18.08 -3.71
CA ARG A 642 48.27 18.70 -2.36
C ARG A 642 46.95 19.43 -2.10
N LEU A 643 46.59 19.61 -0.83
CA LEU A 643 45.42 20.40 -0.38
C LEU A 643 45.37 21.82 -0.99
N SER A 644 46.53 22.42 -1.25
CA SER A 644 46.64 23.74 -1.88
C SER A 644 46.15 23.79 -3.34
N HIS A 645 46.03 22.65 -4.02
CA HIS A 645 45.36 22.58 -5.32
C HIS A 645 43.85 22.80 -5.17
N LEU A 646 43.24 22.30 -4.11
CA LEU A 646 41.82 22.53 -3.77
C LEU A 646 41.56 23.89 -3.09
N GLY A 647 42.53 24.81 -3.10
CA GLY A 647 42.42 26.10 -2.42
C GLY A 647 42.54 26.04 -0.89
N ILE A 648 42.82 24.87 -0.30
CA ILE A 648 42.98 24.73 1.14
C ILE A 648 44.44 25.01 1.50
N THR A 649 44.68 26.04 2.31
CA THR A 649 46.03 26.36 2.80
C THR A 649 46.10 26.30 4.32
N ILE A 650 47.20 25.73 4.80
CA ILE A 650 47.52 25.62 6.22
C ILE A 650 48.82 26.36 6.44
N SER A 651 48.75 27.52 7.08
CA SER A 651 49.89 28.39 7.33
C SER A 651 50.82 27.81 8.40
N GLY A 652 52.05 28.31 8.47
CA GLY A 652 53.05 27.85 9.45
C GLY A 652 52.66 28.08 10.92
N ASP A 653 51.72 28.99 11.17
CA ASP A 653 51.11 29.22 12.49
C ASP A 653 49.98 28.21 12.78
N GLY A 654 49.58 27.36 11.83
CA GLY A 654 48.48 26.41 11.94
C GLY A 654 47.10 26.99 11.61
N SER A 655 47.01 28.21 11.06
CA SER A 655 45.74 28.75 10.56
C SER A 655 45.34 28.05 9.25
N VAL A 656 44.05 27.72 9.11
CA VAL A 656 43.50 27.05 7.91
C VAL A 656 42.58 28.01 7.16
N THR A 657 42.85 28.23 5.88
CA THR A 657 42.03 29.08 5.00
C THR A 657 41.61 28.30 3.75
N LEU A 658 40.46 28.67 3.19
CA LEU A 658 39.92 28.14 1.94
C LEU A 658 39.83 29.28 0.93
N ASP A 659 40.48 29.11 -0.21
CA ASP A 659 40.30 29.94 -1.39
C ASP A 659 39.18 29.32 -2.24
N GLU A 660 37.97 29.88 -2.09
CA GLU A 660 36.78 29.40 -2.79
C GLU A 660 36.88 29.57 -4.30
N GLN A 661 37.58 30.60 -4.80
CA GLN A 661 37.77 30.82 -6.24
C GLN A 661 38.69 29.75 -6.83
N LYS A 662 39.74 29.35 -6.10
CA LYS A 662 40.63 28.29 -6.54
C LYS A 662 39.99 26.90 -6.46
N LEU A 663 39.14 26.67 -5.46
CA LEU A 663 38.32 25.46 -5.40
C LEU A 663 37.38 25.38 -6.60
N ALA A 664 36.70 26.49 -6.92
CA ALA A 664 35.83 26.59 -8.11
C ALA A 664 36.56 26.28 -9.41
N ALA A 665 37.69 26.95 -9.64
CA ALA A 665 38.49 26.72 -10.85
C ALA A 665 39.00 25.28 -10.96
N THR A 666 39.25 24.60 -9.84
CA THR A 666 39.72 23.21 -9.83
C THR A 666 38.58 22.23 -10.15
N LEU A 667 37.38 22.46 -9.59
CA LEU A 667 36.18 21.67 -9.87
C LEU A 667 35.73 21.84 -11.32
N GLU A 668 35.80 23.06 -11.85
CA GLU A 668 35.43 23.35 -13.24
C GLU A 668 36.41 22.72 -14.25
N ALA A 669 37.71 22.71 -13.93
CA ALA A 669 38.73 22.15 -14.82
C ALA A 669 38.78 20.60 -14.82
N ASP A 670 38.55 19.97 -13.67
CA ASP A 670 38.68 18.52 -13.47
C ASP A 670 37.80 18.01 -12.31
N PRO A 671 36.47 17.89 -12.54
CA PRO A 671 35.52 17.53 -11.48
C PRO A 671 35.74 16.10 -10.97
N ASP A 672 36.09 15.16 -11.85
CA ASP A 672 36.33 13.77 -11.47
C ASP A 672 37.63 13.61 -10.70
N GLY A 673 38.71 14.30 -11.09
CA GLY A 673 39.96 14.32 -10.34
C GLY A 673 39.82 15.01 -8.97
N ALA A 674 39.00 16.07 -8.87
CA ALA A 674 38.69 16.70 -7.58
C ALA A 674 37.90 15.74 -6.65
N ARG A 675 36.90 15.01 -7.19
CA ARG A 675 36.15 13.99 -6.43
C ARG A 675 37.05 12.84 -5.97
N ALA A 676 37.87 12.30 -6.87
CA ALA A 676 38.83 11.25 -6.54
C ALA A 676 39.80 11.72 -5.42
N MET A 677 40.34 12.93 -5.53
CA MET A 677 41.22 13.47 -4.49
C MET A 677 40.52 13.62 -3.13
N LEU A 678 39.22 13.92 -3.10
CA LEU A 678 38.46 14.06 -1.86
C LEU A 678 38.06 12.72 -1.25
N ALA A 679 37.57 11.77 -2.06
CA ALA A 679 36.77 10.63 -1.59
C ALA A 679 37.31 9.23 -1.96
N ASP A 680 38.32 9.09 -2.83
CA ASP A 680 38.90 7.76 -3.12
C ASP A 680 39.61 7.16 -1.89
N ALA A 681 40.01 5.89 -2.01
CA ALA A 681 40.76 5.16 -1.00
C ALA A 681 42.06 5.86 -0.53
N ASP A 682 42.72 6.62 -1.42
CA ASP A 682 43.89 7.46 -1.09
C ASP A 682 43.55 8.96 -0.94
N GLY A 683 42.26 9.28 -0.89
CA GLY A 683 41.72 10.63 -0.81
C GLY A 683 41.89 11.28 0.56
N VAL A 684 41.55 12.58 0.60
CA VAL A 684 41.63 13.40 1.82
C VAL A 684 40.75 12.81 2.93
N ALA A 685 39.51 12.43 2.63
CA ALA A 685 38.57 11.93 3.63
C ALA A 685 39.09 10.67 4.33
N GLU A 686 39.49 9.65 3.56
CA GLU A 686 39.97 8.38 4.10
C GLU A 686 41.27 8.54 4.88
N ARG A 687 42.26 9.28 4.35
CA ARG A 687 43.54 9.47 5.04
C ARG A 687 43.40 10.28 6.33
N PHE A 688 42.59 11.34 6.33
CA PHE A 688 42.30 12.05 7.57
C PHE A 688 41.53 11.16 8.55
N GLY A 689 40.55 10.38 8.08
CA GLY A 689 39.79 9.44 8.89
C GLY A 689 40.70 8.43 9.61
N VAL A 690 41.56 7.74 8.89
CA VAL A 690 42.50 6.74 9.46
C VAL A 690 43.46 7.37 10.47
N VAL A 691 44.09 8.50 10.10
CA VAL A 691 45.10 9.13 10.96
C VAL A 691 44.46 9.75 12.20
N LEU A 692 43.29 10.38 12.08
CA LEU A 692 42.58 10.97 13.21
C LEU A 692 41.93 9.90 14.09
N GLY A 693 41.41 8.82 13.51
CA GLY A 693 40.85 7.67 14.23
C GLY A 693 41.83 7.11 15.26
N ALA A 694 43.12 6.99 14.92
CA ALA A 694 44.15 6.56 15.87
C ALA A 694 44.28 7.43 17.15
N PHE A 695 43.74 8.65 17.14
CA PHE A 695 43.69 9.53 18.31
C PHE A 695 42.35 9.52 19.03
N VAL A 696 41.23 9.48 18.29
CA VAL A 696 39.88 9.71 18.81
C VAL A 696 38.99 8.47 18.89
N GLU A 697 39.44 7.31 18.41
CA GLU A 697 38.71 6.05 18.49
C GLU A 697 38.34 5.74 19.94
N ALA A 698 37.06 5.43 20.20
CA ALA A 698 36.62 5.11 21.54
C ALA A 698 37.36 3.89 22.09
N ALA A 699 37.76 3.96 23.36
CA ALA A 699 38.50 2.96 24.13
C ALA A 699 39.93 2.63 23.67
N THR A 700 40.31 2.91 22.42
CA THR A 700 41.62 2.52 21.86
C THR A 700 42.47 3.70 21.36
N GLY A 701 41.85 4.86 21.17
CA GLY A 701 42.51 6.08 20.72
C GLY A 701 43.56 6.59 21.69
N ALA A 702 44.53 7.34 21.16
CA ALA A 702 45.62 7.88 21.97
C ALA A 702 45.15 8.81 23.09
N PHE A 703 44.03 9.55 22.93
CA PHE A 703 43.48 10.39 23.98
C PHE A 703 42.85 9.57 25.12
N ASP A 704 42.06 8.55 24.80
CA ASP A 704 41.49 7.63 25.79
C ASP A 704 42.56 6.84 26.54
N ALA A 705 43.62 6.44 25.85
CA ALA A 705 44.76 5.76 26.46
C ALA A 705 45.52 6.68 27.43
N ASP A 706 45.61 7.98 27.15
CA ASP A 706 46.24 8.97 28.04
C ASP A 706 45.34 9.28 29.25
N ALA A 707 44.02 9.44 29.03
CA ALA A 707 43.04 9.60 30.10
C ALA A 707 43.05 8.40 31.07
N SER A 708 43.01 7.18 30.53
CA SER A 708 43.10 5.94 31.33
C SER A 708 44.40 5.81 32.14
N ARG A 709 45.51 6.45 31.69
CA ARG A 709 46.76 6.51 32.47
C ARG A 709 46.65 7.54 33.59
N MET A 710 46.03 8.68 33.32
CA MET A 710 45.77 9.71 34.33
C MET A 710 44.85 9.16 35.43
N ASP A 711 43.78 8.45 35.09
CA ASP A 711 42.86 7.83 36.05
C ASP A 711 43.60 6.85 36.97
N ARG A 712 44.42 5.96 36.42
CA ARG A 712 45.26 5.04 37.22
C ARG A 712 46.24 5.77 38.15
N SER A 713 46.76 6.92 37.72
CA SER A 713 47.62 7.75 38.56
C SER A 713 46.82 8.40 39.70
N ILE A 714 45.59 8.84 39.43
CA ILE A 714 44.68 9.39 40.43
C ILE A 714 44.32 8.30 41.45
N ASP A 715 43.98 7.10 40.99
CA ASP A 715 43.67 5.96 41.87
C ASP A 715 44.85 5.59 42.77
N SER A 716 46.07 5.55 42.21
CA SER A 716 47.29 5.28 42.99
C SER A 716 47.58 6.38 44.02
N ALA A 717 47.34 7.64 43.66
CA ALA A 717 47.47 8.76 44.57
C ALA A 717 46.43 8.67 45.70
N ASN A 718 45.17 8.39 45.39
CA ASN A 718 44.10 8.22 46.37
C ASN A 718 44.38 7.06 47.34
N ALA A 719 44.79 5.90 46.83
CA ALA A 719 45.19 4.76 47.66
C ALA A 719 46.41 5.08 48.57
N THR A 720 47.25 6.03 48.18
CA THR A 720 48.36 6.52 49.01
C THR A 720 47.86 7.48 50.08
N ILE A 721 46.97 8.40 49.72
CA ILE A 721 46.29 9.31 50.66
C ILE A 721 45.56 8.52 51.73
N ASP A 722 44.83 7.47 51.36
CA ASP A 722 44.09 6.63 52.30
C ASP A 722 45.01 5.91 53.30
N ARG A 723 46.11 5.31 52.82
CA ARG A 723 47.12 4.68 53.69
C ARG A 723 47.74 5.69 54.67
N ILE A 724 48.01 6.90 54.21
CA ILE A 724 48.53 7.98 55.06
C ILE A 724 47.47 8.34 56.12
N ASN A 725 46.22 8.54 55.72
CA ASN A 725 45.12 8.88 56.63
C ASN A 725 44.92 7.81 57.71
N GLU A 726 44.95 6.52 57.35
CA GLU A 726 44.92 5.43 58.32
C GLU A 726 46.10 5.46 59.28
N SER A 727 47.32 5.73 58.78
CA SER A 727 48.52 5.80 59.61
C SER A 727 48.43 6.94 60.63
N LEU A 728 47.91 8.09 60.21
CA LEU A 728 47.66 9.25 61.05
C LEU A 728 46.58 8.94 62.10
N ALA A 729 45.50 8.25 61.72
CA ALA A 729 44.44 7.82 62.63
C ALA A 729 44.97 6.86 63.70
N ARG A 730 45.76 5.84 63.32
CA ARG A 730 46.40 4.90 64.27
C ARG A 730 47.35 5.64 65.23
N ARG A 731 48.15 6.56 64.71
CA ARG A 731 49.07 7.36 65.54
C ARG A 731 48.33 8.27 66.51
N ARG A 732 47.23 8.90 66.08
CA ARG A 732 46.32 9.65 66.94
C ARG A 732 45.75 8.77 68.06
N SER A 733 45.27 7.57 67.74
CA SER A 733 44.73 6.63 68.74
C SER A 733 45.78 6.20 69.77
N LEU A 734 47.01 5.90 69.33
CA LEU A 734 48.10 5.54 70.24
C LEU A 734 48.48 6.71 71.17
N LEU A 735 48.56 7.92 70.62
CA LEU A 735 48.86 9.13 71.40
C LEU A 735 47.76 9.41 72.42
N LEU A 736 46.48 9.26 72.04
CA LEU A 736 45.35 9.37 72.97
C LEU A 736 45.41 8.32 74.07
N ALA A 737 45.64 7.05 73.75
CA ALA A 737 45.75 5.98 74.74
C ALA A 737 46.92 6.21 75.72
N ARG A 738 48.07 6.68 75.22
CA ARG A 738 49.20 7.08 76.07
C ARG A 738 48.84 8.25 76.97
N PHE A 739 48.16 9.26 76.43
CA PHE A 739 47.71 10.42 77.20
C PHE A 739 46.76 10.01 78.32
N THR A 740 45.73 9.21 78.04
CA THR A 740 44.79 8.69 79.04
C THR A 740 45.48 7.79 80.09
N ALA A 741 46.44 6.96 79.69
CA ALA A 741 47.21 6.15 80.62
C ALA A 741 48.10 7.00 81.55
N MET A 742 48.69 8.09 81.02
CA MET A 742 49.43 9.06 81.82
C MET A 742 48.50 9.80 82.79
N GLU A 743 47.31 10.21 82.36
CA GLU A 743 46.30 10.81 83.25
C GLU A 743 45.92 9.86 84.40
N LEU A 744 45.63 8.59 84.10
CA LEU A 744 45.30 7.59 85.12
C LEU A 744 46.47 7.32 86.08
N ALA A 745 47.70 7.33 85.57
CA ALA A 745 48.90 7.17 86.40
C ALA A 745 49.09 8.37 87.34
N ILE A 746 48.83 9.59 86.86
CA ILE A 746 48.86 10.82 87.68
C ILE A 746 47.73 10.78 88.72
N GLU A 747 46.52 10.36 88.37
CA GLU A 747 45.42 10.18 89.32
C GLU A 747 45.78 9.16 90.41
N ARG A 748 46.36 8.01 90.04
CA ARG A 748 46.84 7.01 91.01
C ARG A 748 47.95 7.54 91.90
N LEU A 749 48.91 8.28 91.35
CA LEU A 749 49.97 8.93 92.13
C LEU A 749 49.40 9.96 93.11
N ARG A 750 48.40 10.76 92.68
CA ARG A 750 47.69 11.69 93.57
C ARG A 750 46.91 10.96 94.65
N ALA A 751 46.22 9.86 94.32
CA ALA A 751 45.52 9.02 95.30
C ALA A 751 46.50 8.37 96.30
N GLN A 752 47.66 7.91 95.83
CA GLN A 752 48.71 7.33 96.66
C GLN A 752 49.38 8.39 97.55
N GLN A 753 49.61 9.61 97.04
CA GLN A 753 50.08 10.74 97.82
C GLN A 753 49.06 11.12 98.91
N SER A 754 47.76 11.15 98.59
CA SER A 754 46.70 11.38 99.58
C SER A 754 46.64 10.26 100.63
N SER A 755 46.83 9.00 100.25
CA SER A 755 46.89 7.86 101.16
C SER A 755 48.11 7.93 102.09
N MET A 756 49.29 8.28 101.56
CA MET A 756 50.50 8.45 102.37
C MET A 756 50.36 9.64 103.32
N GLN A 757 49.76 10.74 102.88
CA GLN A 757 49.42 11.86 103.77
C GLN A 757 48.45 11.44 104.87
N ALA A 758 47.43 10.63 104.57
CA ALA A 758 46.53 10.08 105.57
C ALA A 758 47.23 9.11 106.55
N MET A 759 48.16 8.28 106.08
CA MET A 759 48.97 7.39 106.94
C MET A 759 49.95 8.18 107.83
N LEU A 760 50.62 9.21 107.30
CA LEU A 760 51.47 10.11 108.08
C LEU A 760 50.65 10.85 109.15
N ALA A 761 49.48 11.37 108.80
CA ALA A 761 48.57 11.98 109.76
C ALA A 761 48.07 10.99 110.84
N SER A 762 47.99 9.69 110.53
CA SER A 762 47.63 8.65 111.51
C SER A 762 48.80 8.26 112.43
N LEU A 763 50.04 8.26 111.90
CA LEU A 763 51.26 7.99 112.66
C LEU A 763 51.62 9.14 113.61
N GLU A 764 51.41 10.39 113.19
CA GLU A 764 51.54 11.55 114.08
C GLU A 764 50.52 11.51 115.23
N ARG A 765 49.38 10.83 115.05
CA ARG A 765 48.32 10.72 116.06
C ARG A 765 48.51 9.52 117.00
N SER A 766 49.39 8.56 116.67
CA SER A 766 49.69 7.39 117.52
C SER A 766 51.01 7.48 118.28
N GLY A 767 51.71 8.62 118.19
CA GLY A 767 53.01 8.87 118.84
C GLY A 767 52.99 9.86 120.00
N ALA A 768 51.81 10.22 120.52
CA ALA A 768 51.64 11.12 121.67
C ALA A 768 50.92 10.42 122.83
#